data_AF-A0A661V7Y1-F1
#
_entry.id   AF-A0A661V7Y1-F1
#
_cell.length_a   1.000
_cell.length_b   1.000
_cell.length_c   1.000
_cell.angle_alpha   90.00
_cell.angle_beta   90.00
_cell.angle_gamma   90.00
#
_symmetry.space_group_name_H-M   'P 1'
#
loop_
_entity.id
_entity.type
_entity.pdbx_description
1 polymer ?
#
loop_
_entity_poly.entity_id
_entity_poly.type
_entity_poly.pdbx_seq_one_letter_code
_entity_poly.pdbx_strand_id
1 'polypeptide(L)'
;MRVLVIGSGGREHALTWKLAQSARVSHIFVAPGNGGTATIAQNVPIAAGDIPALLAFARQEAIDLAVVGPEAPLVAGLVDAFAAAGLRAFGPTAAAARLEGSKAFAKRFMIEEGIPTAPGAVFQDYAAAQAYLHQQKPPLVVKASGLAAGKGVTVCTSLEEAEAALHRVMVERAFGKAGDEVLIEACLGGEEASLLAFSDGQAVVPMLPARDYKRVDDGDQGPNTGGMGGYAPSAHLPSALVEEVVARIVRPAVEGMHRRGTPYTGVLYAGLMLTPQGPRVLEFNCRFGDPETQVILPLLENDLPEVLLACLEGRLAEIEVRWRQGYTACVVLASGGYPGHYETGKEVKGLEVASRLPGIQIFHAGTRWEGDRLVTAGGRVLAVTASGADLALAVERAYAASEQIHFAGMHYRRDIGAGATTMEAAPASAQAPSASKSAYAAAGVDIEAGERAVERMRAAVRSTYTPAVLAGIGPFGGLFDLEEVRRARDPVLVASTDGVGTKTMIAAALGRYDTVGHDIVNHCLNDILVQGARPLFFLDYVAMGSLDPDQVATIVGGCAEACQAIGCALLGGETAEMPGVYRPGTFDLVGTMVGWVERQDIVDGHMVCPGHVCLGLPSSGLHTNGYSLARHVFANMPWETVLPELGQPLGKVLLTPHRAYLKEIETLWAAGVQIKAMAHITGGGFPGNIPRVLPPGVGARIDRAAWEVPPLFRLIQERGRVEEEEMYRVFNMGIGLVLLVAPDEAERALEALAGEARVIGQAVPWDGSGPRVCFDQER
;
A
#
# COMPACT_ATOMS: atom_id res chain seq x y z
N MET A 1 -0.06 21.64 -24.41
CA MET A 1 -1.07 22.33 -23.60
C MET A 1 -0.49 23.58 -23.00
N ARG A 2 -1.20 24.70 -23.06
CA ARG A 2 -0.90 25.96 -22.38
C ARG A 2 -1.69 26.00 -21.09
N VAL A 3 -1.01 26.14 -19.96
CA VAL A 3 -1.63 26.05 -18.62
C VAL A 3 -1.57 27.40 -17.92
N LEU A 4 -2.66 27.78 -17.25
CA LEU A 4 -2.72 28.96 -16.37
C LEU A 4 -2.88 28.52 -14.92
N VAL A 5 -1.88 28.75 -14.07
CA VAL A 5 -1.99 28.53 -12.62
C VAL A 5 -2.41 29.84 -11.95
N ILE A 6 -3.47 29.81 -11.14
CA ILE A 6 -3.99 31.00 -10.46
C ILE A 6 -3.56 30.96 -9.00
N GLY A 7 -2.87 32.01 -8.55
CA GLY A 7 -2.36 32.21 -7.21
C GLY A 7 -0.89 32.64 -7.18
N SER A 8 -0.30 32.66 -5.98
CA SER A 8 1.04 33.23 -5.75
C SER A 8 1.77 32.64 -4.54
N GLY A 9 1.24 31.58 -3.93
CA GLY A 9 1.79 30.92 -2.75
C GLY A 9 2.77 29.79 -3.09
N GLY A 10 3.21 29.09 -2.04
CA GLY A 10 4.11 27.94 -2.16
C GLY A 10 3.43 26.75 -2.85
N ARG A 11 2.14 26.57 -2.59
CA ARG A 11 1.30 25.60 -3.29
C ARG A 11 1.26 25.84 -4.80
N GLU A 12 1.08 27.08 -5.25
CA GLU A 12 1.05 27.38 -6.68
C GLU A 12 2.41 27.20 -7.34
N HIS A 13 3.50 27.46 -6.61
CA HIS A 13 4.83 27.08 -7.09
C HIS A 13 4.96 25.55 -7.21
N ALA A 14 4.55 24.77 -6.20
CA ALA A 14 4.59 23.30 -6.28
C ALA A 14 3.76 22.74 -7.43
N LEU A 15 2.56 23.30 -7.68
CA LEU A 15 1.73 22.96 -8.84
C LEU A 15 2.46 23.29 -10.15
N THR A 16 2.98 24.51 -10.28
CA THR A 16 3.75 24.96 -11.47
C THR A 16 4.95 24.05 -11.72
N TRP A 17 5.72 23.73 -10.68
CA TRP A 17 6.87 22.84 -10.72
C TRP A 17 6.49 21.44 -11.20
N LYS A 18 5.37 20.90 -10.72
CA LYS A 18 4.91 19.57 -11.12
C LYS A 18 4.38 19.56 -12.55
N LEU A 19 3.64 20.59 -12.96
CA LEU A 19 3.13 20.75 -14.32
C LEU A 19 4.26 20.93 -15.34
N ALA A 20 5.34 21.62 -14.98
CA ALA A 20 6.50 21.83 -15.85
C ALA A 20 7.28 20.54 -16.20
N GLN A 21 7.07 19.45 -15.46
CA GLN A 21 7.67 18.15 -15.73
C GLN A 21 6.94 17.38 -16.84
N SER A 22 5.73 17.81 -17.21
CA SER A 22 4.91 17.12 -18.22
C SER A 22 5.36 17.45 -19.63
N ALA A 23 5.62 16.42 -20.44
CA ALA A 23 5.83 16.60 -21.88
C ALA A 23 4.59 17.13 -22.62
N ARG A 24 3.38 17.05 -22.00
CA ARG A 24 2.14 17.58 -22.58
C ARG A 24 2.02 19.08 -22.41
N VAL A 25 2.79 19.70 -21.51
CA VAL A 25 2.70 21.12 -21.19
C VAL A 25 3.77 21.87 -21.98
N SER A 26 3.34 22.78 -22.85
CA SER A 26 4.22 23.56 -23.72
C SER A 26 4.53 24.94 -23.17
N HIS A 27 3.62 25.54 -22.39
CA HIS A 27 3.78 26.84 -21.74
C HIS A 27 2.97 26.88 -20.45
N ILE A 28 3.52 27.54 -19.42
CA ILE A 28 2.83 27.79 -18.15
C ILE A 28 2.83 29.28 -17.86
N PHE A 29 1.65 29.79 -17.54
CA PHE A 29 1.43 31.14 -17.01
C PHE A 29 1.01 31.05 -15.55
N VAL A 30 1.41 32.02 -14.73
CA VAL A 30 1.02 32.07 -13.31
C VAL A 30 0.49 33.46 -12.96
N ALA A 31 -0.72 33.53 -12.40
CA ALA A 31 -1.42 34.78 -12.14
C ALA A 31 -1.73 34.99 -10.63
N PRO A 32 -1.05 35.90 -9.91
CA PRO A 32 0.08 36.73 -10.37
C PRO A 32 1.46 36.04 -10.28
N GLY A 33 1.54 34.88 -9.61
CA GLY A 33 2.81 34.21 -9.33
C GLY A 33 3.67 34.94 -8.29
N ASN A 34 4.89 34.45 -8.10
CA ASN A 34 5.88 34.97 -7.16
C ASN A 34 7.31 34.88 -7.73
N GLY A 35 8.31 35.26 -6.93
CA GLY A 35 9.70 35.25 -7.37
C GLY A 35 10.20 33.87 -7.83
N GLY A 36 9.69 32.79 -7.26
CA GLY A 36 10.08 31.44 -7.66
C GLY A 36 9.36 30.95 -8.93
N THR A 37 8.06 31.19 -9.07
CA THR A 37 7.35 30.79 -10.30
C THR A 37 7.89 31.50 -11.54
N ALA A 38 8.41 32.72 -11.39
CA ALA A 38 9.05 33.47 -12.47
C ALA A 38 10.29 32.79 -13.06
N THR A 39 10.90 31.80 -12.37
CA THR A 39 12.08 31.08 -12.87
C THR A 39 11.72 29.85 -13.72
N ILE A 40 10.47 29.38 -13.63
CA ILE A 40 10.00 28.15 -14.31
C ILE A 40 8.76 28.37 -15.19
N ALA A 41 8.14 29.55 -15.12
CA ALA A 41 6.92 29.91 -15.84
C ALA A 41 6.85 31.43 -16.06
N GLN A 42 5.89 31.87 -16.88
CA GLN A 42 5.64 33.30 -17.10
C GLN A 42 4.61 33.83 -16.09
N ASN A 43 5.06 34.65 -15.15
CA ASN A 43 4.15 35.38 -14.28
C ASN A 43 3.42 36.47 -15.07
N VAL A 44 2.13 36.65 -14.79
CA VAL A 44 1.28 37.67 -15.41
C VAL A 44 0.69 38.57 -14.34
N PRO A 45 0.70 39.91 -14.48
CA PRO A 45 0.32 40.84 -13.42
C PRO A 45 -1.21 40.98 -13.28
N ILE A 46 -1.89 39.84 -13.14
CA ILE A 46 -3.34 39.75 -12.98
C ILE A 46 -3.60 39.19 -11.58
N ALA A 47 -4.42 39.89 -10.79
CA ALA A 47 -4.79 39.44 -9.46
C ALA A 47 -5.63 38.16 -9.54
N ALA A 48 -5.41 37.21 -8.62
CA ALA A 48 -6.13 35.93 -8.62
C ALA A 48 -7.66 36.07 -8.54
N GLY A 49 -8.16 37.15 -7.92
CA GLY A 49 -9.60 37.45 -7.83
C GLY A 49 -10.18 38.24 -9.00
N ASP A 50 -9.37 38.70 -9.96
CA ASP A 50 -9.83 39.45 -11.14
C ASP A 50 -10.28 38.49 -12.25
N ILE A 51 -11.43 37.86 -12.03
CA ILE A 51 -12.00 36.86 -12.95
C ILE A 51 -12.17 37.42 -14.38
N PRO A 52 -12.68 38.65 -14.60
CA PRO A 52 -12.79 39.20 -15.96
C PRO A 52 -11.43 39.30 -16.67
N ALA A 53 -10.39 39.77 -15.99
CA ALA A 53 -9.05 39.85 -16.58
C ALA A 53 -8.45 38.46 -16.85
N LEU A 54 -8.61 37.52 -15.91
CA LEU A 54 -8.16 36.13 -16.09
C LEU A 54 -8.85 35.46 -17.27
N LEU A 55 -10.15 35.70 -17.48
CA LEU A 55 -10.91 35.15 -18.59
C LEU A 55 -10.47 35.74 -19.93
N ALA A 56 -10.27 37.06 -19.99
CA ALA A 56 -9.76 37.74 -21.17
C ALA A 56 -8.37 37.24 -21.55
N PHE A 57 -7.49 37.11 -20.57
CA PHE A 57 -6.15 36.56 -20.74
C PHE A 57 -6.19 35.11 -21.22
N ALA A 58 -7.01 34.26 -20.60
CA ALA A 58 -7.12 32.85 -20.97
C ALA A 58 -7.57 32.65 -22.42
N ARG A 59 -8.47 33.51 -22.92
CA ARG A 59 -8.88 33.51 -24.34
C ARG A 59 -7.76 33.99 -25.26
N GLN A 60 -7.12 35.10 -24.91
CA GLN A 60 -6.05 35.69 -25.72
C GLN A 60 -4.87 34.74 -25.87
N GLU A 61 -4.47 34.08 -24.80
CA GLU A 61 -3.34 33.16 -24.77
C GLU A 61 -3.71 31.72 -25.10
N ALA A 62 -4.96 31.46 -25.50
CA ALA A 62 -5.46 30.11 -25.83
C ALA A 62 -5.11 29.07 -24.75
N ILE A 63 -5.49 29.36 -23.50
CA ILE A 63 -5.24 28.47 -22.36
C ILE A 63 -6.11 27.22 -22.48
N ASP A 64 -5.46 26.04 -22.44
CA ASP A 64 -6.11 24.74 -22.51
C ASP A 64 -6.64 24.27 -21.15
N LEU A 65 -5.97 24.68 -20.07
CA LEU A 65 -6.30 24.30 -18.70
C LEU A 65 -5.92 25.42 -17.72
N ALA A 66 -6.88 25.93 -16.96
CA ALA A 66 -6.61 26.72 -15.76
C ALA A 66 -6.59 25.83 -14.51
N VAL A 67 -5.66 26.05 -13.58
CA VAL A 67 -5.56 25.33 -12.31
C VAL A 67 -5.66 26.36 -11.17
N VAL A 68 -6.72 26.26 -10.37
CA VAL A 68 -7.00 27.24 -9.31
C VAL A 68 -6.35 26.78 -8.00
N GLY A 69 -5.41 27.59 -7.50
CA GLY A 69 -4.74 27.33 -6.24
C GLY A 69 -5.52 27.80 -4.99
N PRO A 70 -5.83 29.11 -4.87
CA PRO A 70 -6.49 29.66 -3.68
C PRO A 70 -8.01 29.51 -3.74
N GLU A 71 -8.63 29.63 -2.57
CA GLU A 71 -10.06 29.46 -2.32
C GLU A 71 -10.91 30.64 -2.80
N ALA A 72 -10.39 31.88 -2.69
CA ALA A 72 -11.17 33.08 -2.98
C ALA A 72 -11.73 33.14 -4.43
N PRO A 73 -10.95 32.80 -5.47
CA PRO A 73 -11.47 32.76 -6.84
C PRO A 73 -12.50 31.64 -7.07
N LEU A 74 -12.38 30.51 -6.36
CA LEU A 74 -13.36 29.42 -6.43
C LEU A 74 -14.71 29.87 -5.87
N VAL A 75 -14.71 30.47 -4.68
CA VAL A 75 -15.92 31.00 -4.04
C VAL A 75 -16.56 32.12 -4.87
N ALA A 76 -15.74 32.91 -5.58
CA ALA A 76 -16.21 33.97 -6.48
C ALA A 76 -16.72 33.47 -7.84
N GLY A 77 -16.65 32.16 -8.13
CA GLY A 77 -17.20 31.56 -9.35
C GLY A 77 -16.29 31.61 -10.57
N LEU A 78 -14.97 31.56 -10.37
CA LEU A 78 -14.02 31.51 -11.48
C LEU A 78 -14.27 30.31 -12.39
N VAL A 79 -14.50 29.12 -11.81
CA VAL A 79 -14.73 27.89 -12.58
C VAL A 79 -16.02 28.00 -13.40
N ASP A 80 -17.08 28.55 -12.82
CA ASP A 80 -18.35 28.81 -13.51
C ASP A 80 -18.17 29.76 -14.70
N ALA A 81 -17.42 30.86 -14.50
CA ALA A 81 -17.14 31.84 -15.55
C ALA A 81 -16.29 31.25 -16.69
N PHE A 82 -15.31 30.41 -16.39
CA PHE A 82 -14.50 29.72 -17.38
C PHE A 82 -15.34 28.70 -18.17
N ALA A 83 -16.14 27.89 -17.48
CA ALA A 83 -17.02 26.92 -18.11
C ALA A 83 -18.04 27.59 -19.05
N ALA A 84 -18.67 28.70 -18.62
CA ALA A 84 -19.59 29.49 -19.45
C ALA A 84 -18.91 30.08 -20.71
N ALA A 85 -17.59 30.24 -20.67
CA ALA A 85 -16.77 30.69 -21.79
C ALA A 85 -16.21 29.56 -22.66
N GLY A 86 -16.53 28.29 -22.36
CA GLY A 86 -15.98 27.12 -23.05
C GLY A 86 -14.53 26.80 -22.71
N LEU A 87 -14.02 27.32 -21.58
CA LEU A 87 -12.65 27.08 -21.10
C LEU A 87 -12.66 26.07 -19.95
N ARG A 88 -11.58 25.29 -19.84
CA ARG A 88 -11.40 24.30 -18.77
C ARG A 88 -10.72 24.93 -17.57
N ALA A 89 -11.29 24.78 -16.38
CA ALA A 89 -10.70 25.19 -15.11
C ALA A 89 -10.82 24.07 -14.06
N PHE A 90 -9.70 23.63 -13.51
CA PHE A 90 -9.64 22.64 -12.44
C PHE A 90 -9.89 23.30 -11.08
N GLY A 91 -11.00 22.90 -10.47
CA GLY A 91 -11.49 23.36 -9.17
C GLY A 91 -13.02 23.23 -9.09
N PRO A 92 -13.61 23.32 -7.90
CA PRO A 92 -15.06 23.26 -7.75
C PRO A 92 -15.74 24.54 -8.25
N THR A 93 -17.01 24.42 -8.66
CA THR A 93 -17.90 25.57 -8.92
C THR A 93 -18.11 26.40 -7.66
N ALA A 94 -18.57 27.64 -7.77
CA ALA A 94 -18.91 28.48 -6.61
C ALA A 94 -19.90 27.79 -5.66
N ALA A 95 -20.87 27.07 -6.23
CA ALA A 95 -21.85 26.33 -5.44
C ALA A 95 -21.20 25.19 -4.64
N ALA A 96 -20.27 24.45 -5.25
CA ALA A 96 -19.52 23.38 -4.56
C ALA A 96 -18.48 23.93 -3.57
N ALA A 97 -17.84 25.06 -3.91
CA ALA A 97 -16.86 25.74 -3.08
C ALA A 97 -17.43 26.28 -1.77
N ARG A 98 -18.77 26.32 -1.60
CA ARG A 98 -19.42 26.66 -0.33
C ARG A 98 -19.01 25.75 0.83
N LEU A 99 -18.53 24.54 0.58
CA LEU A 99 -17.97 23.65 1.62
C LEU A 99 -16.80 24.29 2.38
N GLU A 100 -16.00 25.15 1.73
CA GLU A 100 -14.96 25.98 2.39
C GLU A 100 -15.46 27.41 2.62
N GLY A 101 -16.17 27.99 1.64
CA GLY A 101 -16.59 29.39 1.66
C GLY A 101 -17.65 29.75 2.71
N SER A 102 -18.36 28.76 3.26
CA SER A 102 -19.35 28.96 4.33
C SER A 102 -19.31 27.81 5.34
N LYS A 103 -18.75 28.06 6.53
CA LYS A 103 -18.72 27.08 7.61
C LYS A 103 -20.12 26.69 8.08
N ALA A 104 -21.08 27.62 8.04
CA ALA A 104 -22.48 27.32 8.30
C ALA A 104 -23.06 26.30 7.32
N PHE A 105 -22.82 26.50 6.01
CA PHE A 105 -23.25 25.56 4.98
C PHE A 105 -22.58 24.20 5.17
N ALA A 106 -21.25 24.18 5.32
CA ALA A 106 -20.50 22.94 5.54
C ALA A 106 -21.02 22.18 6.76
N LYS A 107 -21.37 22.88 7.84
CA LYS A 107 -21.91 22.25 9.04
C LYS A 107 -23.26 21.60 8.81
N ARG A 108 -24.21 22.34 8.24
CA ARG A 108 -25.55 21.82 7.92
C ARG A 108 -25.44 20.65 6.95
N PHE A 109 -24.61 20.79 5.92
CA PHE A 109 -24.32 19.74 4.95
C PHE A 109 -23.81 18.46 5.63
N MET A 110 -22.79 18.56 6.50
CA MET A 110 -22.27 17.38 7.19
C MET A 110 -23.31 16.69 8.05
N ILE A 111 -24.15 17.45 8.76
CA ILE A 111 -25.24 16.89 9.57
C ILE A 111 -26.27 16.19 8.68
N GLU A 112 -26.68 16.81 7.58
CA GLU A 112 -27.67 16.28 6.64
C GLU A 112 -27.19 15.01 5.91
N GLU A 113 -25.90 14.94 5.55
CA GLU A 113 -25.30 13.78 4.89
C GLU A 113 -24.77 12.72 5.88
N GLY A 114 -24.94 12.91 7.19
CA GLY A 114 -24.48 11.97 8.21
C GLY A 114 -22.94 11.89 8.39
N ILE A 115 -22.22 12.92 7.97
CA ILE A 115 -20.76 13.02 8.04
C ILE A 115 -20.33 13.34 9.48
N PRO A 116 -19.43 12.55 10.11
CA PRO A 116 -18.96 12.82 11.46
C PRO A 116 -18.26 14.18 11.59
N THR A 117 -18.78 15.05 12.45
CA THR A 117 -18.19 16.37 12.76
C THR A 117 -18.40 16.73 14.24
N ALA A 118 -17.91 17.88 14.70
CA ALA A 118 -18.13 18.37 16.06
C ALA A 118 -19.63 18.55 16.36
N PRO A 119 -20.16 18.30 17.56
CA PRO A 119 -21.49 18.77 17.92
C PRO A 119 -21.54 20.30 17.85
N GLY A 120 -22.59 20.87 17.26
CA GLY A 120 -22.74 22.32 17.18
C GLY A 120 -23.92 22.78 16.35
N ALA A 121 -24.14 24.09 16.36
CA ALA A 121 -25.29 24.72 15.71
C ALA A 121 -24.91 26.08 15.10
N VAL A 122 -25.69 26.48 14.09
CA VAL A 122 -25.50 27.73 13.35
C VAL A 122 -26.61 28.72 13.72
N PHE A 123 -26.24 29.98 13.94
CA PHE A 123 -27.16 31.04 14.33
C PHE A 123 -27.01 32.29 13.47
N GLN A 124 -28.14 32.95 13.19
CA GLN A 124 -28.24 34.28 12.57
C GLN A 124 -28.68 35.35 13.56
N ASP A 125 -29.31 34.95 14.67
CA ASP A 125 -29.77 35.83 15.73
C ASP A 125 -28.85 35.73 16.95
N TYR A 126 -28.39 36.88 17.44
CA TYR A 126 -27.46 36.96 18.55
C TYR A 126 -28.06 36.42 19.86
N ALA A 127 -29.33 36.73 20.14
CA ALA A 127 -29.99 36.30 21.38
C ALA A 127 -30.16 34.76 21.40
N ALA A 128 -30.54 34.17 20.28
CA ALA A 128 -30.61 32.72 20.13
C ALA A 128 -29.22 32.05 20.26
N ALA A 129 -28.19 32.64 19.65
CA ALA A 129 -26.82 32.16 19.77
C ALA A 129 -26.31 32.20 21.22
N GLN A 130 -26.57 33.30 21.94
CA GLN A 130 -26.21 33.48 23.34
C GLN A 130 -26.95 32.49 24.24
N ALA A 131 -28.27 32.32 24.03
CA ALA A 131 -29.06 31.35 24.78
C ALA A 131 -28.59 29.90 24.57
N TYR A 132 -28.19 29.55 23.34
CA TYR A 132 -27.57 28.24 23.07
C TYR A 132 -26.23 28.09 23.75
N LEU A 133 -25.37 29.13 23.68
CA LEU A 133 -24.04 29.16 24.29
C LEU A 133 -24.11 28.93 25.80
N HIS A 134 -25.07 29.55 26.50
CA HIS A 134 -25.29 29.35 27.96
C HIS A 134 -25.70 27.93 28.35
N GLN A 135 -26.21 27.13 27.42
CA GLN A 135 -26.56 25.73 27.65
C GLN A 135 -25.36 24.79 27.42
N GLN A 136 -24.27 25.29 26.83
CA GLN A 136 -23.08 24.48 26.53
C GLN A 136 -22.07 24.51 27.67
N LYS A 137 -21.11 23.59 27.62
CA LYS A 137 -19.97 23.53 28.53
C LYS A 137 -18.66 23.82 27.77
N PRO A 138 -17.81 24.74 28.25
CA PRO A 138 -16.46 24.92 27.71
C PRO A 138 -15.60 23.64 27.83
N PRO A 139 -14.58 23.46 26.95
CA PRO A 139 -14.17 24.38 25.88
C PRO A 139 -15.09 24.35 24.65
N LEU A 140 -15.32 25.53 24.07
CA LEU A 140 -16.17 25.76 22.88
C LEU A 140 -15.36 26.40 21.76
N VAL A 141 -15.88 26.32 20.55
CA VAL A 141 -15.32 27.01 19.39
C VAL A 141 -16.39 27.89 18.77
N VAL A 142 -16.10 29.20 18.68
CA VAL A 142 -16.93 30.18 17.99
C VAL A 142 -16.30 30.49 16.64
N LYS A 143 -17.03 30.26 15.55
CA LYS A 143 -16.56 30.43 14.17
C LYS A 143 -17.45 31.38 13.38
N ALA A 144 -16.85 32.36 12.71
CA ALA A 144 -17.52 33.14 11.67
C ALA A 144 -17.71 32.28 10.40
N SER A 145 -18.88 32.39 9.77
CA SER A 145 -19.27 31.52 8.65
C SER A 145 -18.44 31.75 7.38
N GLY A 146 -18.15 33.01 7.03
CA GLY A 146 -17.45 33.34 5.77
C GLY A 146 -15.92 33.16 5.79
N LEU A 147 -15.29 33.54 4.66
CA LEU A 147 -13.84 33.60 4.51
C LEU A 147 -13.26 34.68 5.44
N ALA A 148 -12.60 34.26 6.51
CA ALA A 148 -11.98 35.13 7.51
C ALA A 148 -10.46 34.99 7.57
N ALA A 149 -9.84 34.48 6.49
CA ALA A 149 -8.39 34.26 6.38
C ALA A 149 -7.78 33.53 7.61
N GLY A 150 -8.47 32.50 8.12
CA GLY A 150 -8.05 31.75 9.31
C GLY A 150 -8.23 32.47 10.66
N LYS A 151 -8.60 33.76 10.67
CA LYS A 151 -8.75 34.58 11.90
C LYS A 151 -10.15 34.54 12.52
N GLY A 152 -11.11 33.94 11.83
CA GLY A 152 -12.51 33.87 12.25
C GLY A 152 -12.86 32.66 13.13
N VAL A 153 -11.88 32.00 13.73
CA VAL A 153 -12.06 30.85 14.62
C VAL A 153 -11.48 31.21 15.99
N THR A 154 -12.28 31.11 17.04
CA THR A 154 -11.83 31.35 18.42
C THR A 154 -12.15 30.13 19.27
N VAL A 155 -11.12 29.53 19.88
CA VAL A 155 -11.27 28.48 20.89
C VAL A 155 -11.41 29.17 22.24
N CYS A 156 -12.52 28.90 22.91
CA CYS A 156 -12.92 29.56 24.14
C CYS A 156 -12.91 28.55 25.29
N THR A 157 -12.07 28.79 26.28
CA THR A 157 -11.87 27.93 27.46
C THR A 157 -12.86 28.23 28.58
N SER A 158 -13.53 29.39 28.53
CA SER A 158 -14.62 29.77 29.43
C SER A 158 -15.86 30.26 28.67
N LEU A 159 -17.00 30.35 29.37
CA LEU A 159 -18.22 30.93 28.80
C LEU A 159 -18.05 32.43 28.55
N GLU A 160 -17.34 33.17 29.40
CA GLU A 160 -17.07 34.59 29.18
C GLU A 160 -16.25 34.83 27.91
N GLU A 161 -15.24 34.00 27.65
CA GLU A 161 -14.46 34.06 26.40
C GLU A 161 -15.34 33.77 25.18
N ALA A 162 -16.26 32.81 25.30
CA ALA A 162 -17.18 32.45 24.23
C ALA A 162 -18.20 33.56 23.95
N GLU A 163 -18.72 34.22 25.00
CA GLU A 163 -19.59 35.38 24.86
C GLU A 163 -18.88 36.57 24.21
N ALA A 164 -17.64 36.85 24.60
CA ALA A 164 -16.83 37.91 24.01
C ALA A 164 -16.55 37.62 22.52
N ALA A 165 -16.21 36.38 22.18
CA ALA A 165 -16.02 35.96 20.80
C ALA A 165 -17.32 36.08 19.99
N LEU A 166 -18.45 35.66 20.55
CA LEU A 166 -19.77 35.77 19.92
C LEU A 166 -20.15 37.25 19.68
N HIS A 167 -19.96 38.11 20.67
CA HIS A 167 -20.20 39.55 20.56
C HIS A 167 -19.34 40.19 19.47
N ARG A 168 -18.05 39.85 19.44
CA ARG A 168 -17.11 40.34 18.43
C ARG A 168 -17.50 39.93 17.00
N VAL A 169 -18.01 38.71 16.84
CA VAL A 169 -18.45 38.20 15.54
C VAL A 169 -19.75 38.85 15.08
N MET A 170 -20.79 38.85 15.92
CA MET A 170 -22.16 39.21 15.49
C MET A 170 -22.54 40.68 15.75
N VAL A 171 -22.00 41.29 16.81
CA VAL A 171 -22.37 42.66 17.22
C VAL A 171 -21.34 43.66 16.70
N GLU A 172 -20.06 43.44 16.99
CA GLU A 172 -18.98 44.32 16.49
C GLU A 172 -18.69 44.13 15.01
N ARG A 173 -19.18 43.03 14.43
CA ARG A 173 -18.99 42.67 13.00
C ARG A 173 -17.54 42.75 12.57
N ALA A 174 -16.63 42.25 13.42
CA ALA A 174 -15.18 42.29 13.18
C ALA A 174 -14.75 41.62 11.85
N PHE A 175 -15.60 40.77 11.28
CA PHE A 175 -15.38 40.07 10.01
C PHE A 175 -16.37 40.47 8.89
N GLY A 176 -17.04 41.61 9.03
CA GLY A 176 -18.04 42.08 8.07
C GLY A 176 -19.18 41.08 7.88
N LYS A 177 -19.58 40.81 6.62
CA LYS A 177 -20.67 39.87 6.28
C LYS A 177 -20.40 38.44 6.75
N ALA A 178 -19.15 38.05 6.99
CA ALA A 178 -18.83 36.72 7.51
C ALA A 178 -19.38 36.50 8.94
N GLY A 179 -19.73 37.57 9.66
CA GLY A 179 -20.36 37.54 10.98
C GLY A 179 -21.89 37.54 10.99
N ASP A 180 -22.54 37.55 9.81
CA ASP A 180 -24.02 37.46 9.72
C ASP A 180 -24.53 36.07 10.17
N GLU A 181 -23.68 35.05 10.06
CA GLU A 181 -23.90 33.72 10.63
C GLU A 181 -22.71 33.32 11.51
N VAL A 182 -23.02 32.79 12.69
CA VAL A 182 -22.02 32.22 13.60
C VAL A 182 -22.28 30.73 13.78
N LEU A 183 -21.20 29.97 13.89
CA LEU A 183 -21.21 28.55 14.21
C LEU A 183 -20.60 28.38 15.60
N ILE A 184 -21.35 27.77 16.51
CA ILE A 184 -20.90 27.44 17.87
C ILE A 184 -20.80 25.92 17.98
N GLU A 185 -19.61 25.42 18.26
CA GLU A 185 -19.30 23.99 18.31
C GLU A 185 -18.61 23.60 19.61
N ALA A 186 -18.77 22.35 20.00
CA ALA A 186 -17.92 21.74 21.01
C ALA A 186 -16.47 21.68 20.49
N CYS A 187 -15.51 21.99 21.36
CA CYS A 187 -14.10 21.78 21.03
C CYS A 187 -13.81 20.28 20.99
N LEU A 188 -13.27 19.79 19.88
CA LEU A 188 -12.82 18.41 19.76
C LEU A 188 -11.39 18.29 20.31
N GLY A 189 -11.13 17.22 21.05
CA GLY A 189 -9.79 16.83 21.47
C GLY A 189 -9.32 15.59 20.71
N GLY A 190 -8.05 15.56 20.35
CA GLY A 190 -7.46 14.49 19.54
C GLY A 190 -6.21 14.96 18.80
N GLU A 191 -5.73 14.12 17.90
CA GLU A 191 -4.65 14.44 16.97
C GLU A 191 -5.23 15.09 15.70
N GLU A 192 -4.66 16.21 15.26
CA GLU A 192 -5.05 16.83 13.99
C GLU A 192 -4.41 16.07 12.82
N ALA A 193 -5.19 15.86 11.75
CA ALA A 193 -4.69 15.24 10.54
C ALA A 193 -5.39 15.77 9.29
N SER A 194 -4.73 15.66 8.14
CA SER A 194 -5.23 16.18 6.88
C SER A 194 -5.26 15.08 5.82
N LEU A 195 -6.41 14.90 5.17
CA LEU A 195 -6.55 14.02 4.02
C LEU A 195 -7.09 14.80 2.83
N LEU A 196 -6.32 14.83 1.75
CA LEU A 196 -6.72 15.40 0.47
C LEU A 196 -7.16 14.27 -0.45
N ALA A 197 -8.12 14.54 -1.33
CA ALA A 197 -8.56 13.59 -2.34
C ALA A 197 -8.87 14.29 -3.66
N PHE A 198 -8.49 13.67 -4.77
CA PHE A 198 -9.00 14.04 -6.09
C PHE A 198 -10.45 13.59 -6.23
N SER A 199 -11.28 14.40 -6.87
CA SER A 199 -12.64 14.03 -7.24
C SER A 199 -13.02 14.59 -8.59
N ASP A 200 -13.77 13.80 -9.35
CA ASP A 200 -14.39 14.19 -10.62
C ASP A 200 -15.89 14.53 -10.49
N GLY A 201 -16.42 14.51 -9.25
CA GLY A 201 -17.84 14.68 -8.96
C GLY A 201 -18.62 13.38 -8.81
N GLN A 202 -18.00 12.22 -9.03
CA GLN A 202 -18.56 10.89 -8.78
C GLN A 202 -17.54 9.98 -8.08
N ALA A 203 -16.36 9.83 -8.67
CA ALA A 203 -15.24 9.09 -8.12
C ALA A 203 -14.40 9.97 -7.18
N VAL A 204 -13.70 9.29 -6.26
CA VAL A 204 -12.81 9.88 -5.27
C VAL A 204 -11.57 9.01 -5.17
N VAL A 205 -10.40 9.63 -5.25
CA VAL A 205 -9.10 8.97 -5.03
C VAL A 205 -8.33 9.74 -3.96
N PRO A 206 -8.08 9.14 -2.78
CA PRO A 206 -7.32 9.79 -1.71
C PRO A 206 -5.86 9.99 -2.12
N MET A 207 -5.28 11.10 -1.69
CA MET A 207 -3.83 11.35 -1.76
C MET A 207 -3.14 10.76 -0.53
N LEU A 208 -1.80 10.82 -0.50
CA LEU A 208 -1.05 10.49 0.71
C LEU A 208 -1.51 11.36 1.89
N PRO A 209 -1.73 10.77 3.08
CA PRO A 209 -2.06 11.55 4.26
C PRO A 209 -0.88 12.46 4.63
N ALA A 210 -1.17 13.68 5.06
CA ALA A 210 -0.14 14.63 5.47
C ALA A 210 -0.44 15.17 6.86
N ARG A 211 0.61 15.52 7.60
CA ARG A 211 0.50 16.30 8.85
C ARG A 211 0.93 17.73 8.58
N ASP A 212 0.10 18.68 8.97
CA ASP A 212 0.38 20.12 8.95
C ASP A 212 0.68 20.60 10.38
N TYR A 213 1.59 21.56 10.51
CA TYR A 213 1.97 22.19 11.76
C TYR A 213 1.45 23.63 11.79
N LYS A 214 0.24 23.84 12.29
CA LYS A 214 -0.45 25.15 12.20
C LYS A 214 0.12 26.23 13.09
N ARG A 215 0.64 25.88 14.26
CA ARG A 215 1.10 26.83 15.29
C ARG A 215 2.45 27.44 14.89
N VAL A 216 2.65 28.72 15.21
CA VAL A 216 3.81 29.50 14.75
C VAL A 216 5.12 29.09 15.43
N ASP A 217 5.05 28.68 16.69
CA ASP A 217 6.20 28.36 17.52
C ASP A 217 6.32 26.84 17.77
N ASP A 218 7.52 26.39 18.16
CA ASP A 218 7.81 25.02 18.54
C ASP A 218 6.90 24.55 19.70
N GLY A 219 6.62 23.24 19.77
CA GLY A 219 5.76 22.64 20.79
C GLY A 219 4.29 23.03 20.65
N ASP A 220 3.86 23.35 19.43
CA ASP A 220 2.51 23.79 19.08
C ASP A 220 2.02 25.01 19.88
N GLN A 221 2.92 25.98 20.07
CA GLN A 221 2.65 27.21 20.81
C GLN A 221 2.36 28.42 19.89
N GLY A 222 1.86 29.49 20.51
CA GLY A 222 1.57 30.74 19.81
C GLY A 222 0.30 30.69 18.94
N PRO A 223 0.01 31.75 18.17
CA PRO A 223 -1.18 31.83 17.33
C PRO A 223 -1.19 30.77 16.21
N ASN A 224 -2.39 30.38 15.79
CA ASN A 224 -2.59 29.59 14.57
C ASN A 224 -2.12 30.38 13.33
N THR A 225 -1.57 29.65 12.37
CA THR A 225 -1.07 30.18 11.09
C THR A 225 -1.71 29.40 9.94
N GLY A 226 -1.34 29.73 8.70
CA GLY A 226 -1.68 28.91 7.53
C GLY A 226 -0.91 27.59 7.44
N GLY A 227 0.05 27.31 8.33
CA GLY A 227 0.92 26.13 8.32
C GLY A 227 2.41 26.53 8.28
N MET A 228 3.20 26.06 9.25
CA MET A 228 4.64 26.30 9.42
C MET A 228 5.53 25.16 8.91
N GLY A 229 4.91 24.09 8.43
CA GLY A 229 5.61 22.93 7.89
C GLY A 229 4.70 21.72 7.86
N GLY A 230 5.22 20.62 7.34
CA GLY A 230 4.47 19.38 7.27
C GLY A 230 5.30 18.25 6.72
N TYR A 231 4.72 17.05 6.71
CA TYR A 231 5.33 15.89 6.09
C TYR A 231 4.28 14.93 5.54
N ALA A 232 4.70 14.11 4.57
CA ALA A 232 3.89 13.04 3.99
C ALA A 232 4.79 11.83 3.63
N PRO A 233 4.28 10.59 3.73
CA PRO A 233 3.00 10.22 4.34
C PRO A 233 2.99 10.40 5.88
N SER A 234 1.82 10.63 6.47
CA SER A 234 1.65 10.73 7.93
C SER A 234 1.23 9.40 8.56
N ALA A 235 2.00 8.94 9.54
CA ALA A 235 1.70 7.72 10.31
C ALA A 235 0.45 7.86 11.21
N HIS A 236 0.00 9.09 11.47
CA HIS A 236 -1.22 9.36 12.25
C HIS A 236 -2.50 8.97 11.50
N LEU A 237 -2.44 8.85 10.17
CA LEU A 237 -3.53 8.33 9.34
C LEU A 237 -3.06 7.04 8.62
N PRO A 238 -3.03 5.88 9.30
CA PRO A 238 -2.70 4.61 8.65
C PRO A 238 -3.76 4.25 7.60
N SER A 239 -3.44 3.36 6.66
CA SER A 239 -4.31 3.03 5.52
C SER A 239 -5.74 2.63 5.92
N ALA A 240 -5.91 1.85 6.98
CA ALA A 240 -7.25 1.50 7.47
C ALA A 240 -8.07 2.72 7.91
N LEU A 241 -7.43 3.73 8.51
CA LEU A 241 -8.07 4.97 8.89
C LEU A 241 -8.31 5.88 7.69
N VAL A 242 -7.41 5.87 6.68
CA VAL A 242 -7.67 6.53 5.38
C VAL A 242 -8.92 5.94 4.72
N GLU A 243 -9.06 4.61 4.68
CA GLU A 243 -10.23 3.93 4.14
C GLU A 243 -11.50 4.31 4.92
N GLU A 244 -11.44 4.35 6.25
CA GLU A 244 -12.54 4.79 7.09
C GLU A 244 -12.95 6.25 6.78
N VAL A 245 -11.98 7.15 6.72
CA VAL A 245 -12.22 8.56 6.38
C VAL A 245 -12.81 8.69 4.97
N VAL A 246 -12.31 7.93 4.00
CA VAL A 246 -12.88 7.94 2.65
C VAL A 246 -14.32 7.45 2.67
N ALA A 247 -14.61 6.33 3.33
CA ALA A 247 -15.95 5.74 3.37
C ALA A 247 -16.98 6.57 4.15
N ARG A 248 -16.57 7.22 5.24
CA ARG A 248 -17.48 7.91 6.17
C ARG A 248 -17.53 9.43 6.00
N ILE A 249 -16.52 10.02 5.36
CA ILE A 249 -16.37 11.48 5.25
C ILE A 249 -16.26 11.90 3.78
N VAL A 250 -15.23 11.46 3.06
CA VAL A 250 -14.90 12.03 1.74
C VAL A 250 -15.91 11.60 0.68
N ARG A 251 -16.22 10.29 0.61
CA ARG A 251 -17.19 9.76 -0.35
C ARG A 251 -18.61 10.28 -0.07
N PRO A 252 -19.14 10.27 1.18
CA PRO A 252 -20.44 10.89 1.46
C PRO A 252 -20.49 12.38 1.13
N ALA A 253 -19.39 13.12 1.31
CA ALA A 253 -19.34 14.54 0.92
C ALA A 253 -19.48 14.71 -0.60
N VAL A 254 -18.73 13.96 -1.40
CA VAL A 254 -18.81 14.05 -2.86
C VAL A 254 -20.18 13.59 -3.37
N GLU A 255 -20.70 12.48 -2.87
CA GLU A 255 -22.02 11.97 -3.25
C GLU A 255 -23.16 12.90 -2.81
N GLY A 256 -23.07 13.50 -1.62
CA GLY A 256 -24.05 14.48 -1.14
C GLY A 256 -24.09 15.73 -2.01
N MET A 257 -22.92 16.22 -2.43
CA MET A 257 -22.83 17.35 -3.38
C MET A 257 -23.39 16.98 -4.76
N HIS A 258 -23.15 15.76 -5.23
CA HIS A 258 -23.74 15.24 -6.46
C HIS A 258 -25.28 15.19 -6.38
N ARG A 259 -25.84 14.63 -5.30
CA ARG A 259 -27.31 14.57 -5.07
C ARG A 259 -27.98 15.94 -5.06
N ARG A 260 -27.27 17.00 -4.64
CA ARG A 260 -27.76 18.39 -4.63
C ARG A 260 -27.69 19.08 -6.00
N GLY A 261 -27.21 18.41 -7.05
CA GLY A 261 -27.01 19.00 -8.36
C GLY A 261 -25.80 19.93 -8.45
N THR A 262 -24.87 19.83 -7.50
CA THR A 262 -23.65 20.65 -7.45
C THR A 262 -22.43 19.73 -7.28
N PRO A 263 -22.13 18.84 -8.26
CA PRO A 263 -21.06 17.87 -8.13
C PRO A 263 -19.72 18.53 -7.83
N TYR A 264 -18.94 17.89 -6.98
CA TYR A 264 -17.65 18.40 -6.53
C TYR A 264 -16.52 17.89 -7.42
N THR A 265 -15.98 18.73 -8.29
CA THR A 265 -14.80 18.41 -9.12
C THR A 265 -13.59 19.20 -8.63
N GLY A 266 -12.45 18.55 -8.39
CA GLY A 266 -11.23 19.20 -7.90
C GLY A 266 -10.55 18.41 -6.78
N VAL A 267 -9.91 19.12 -5.86
CA VAL A 267 -9.32 18.53 -4.65
C VAL A 267 -10.19 18.83 -3.45
N LEU A 268 -10.74 17.80 -2.80
CA LEU A 268 -11.41 17.94 -1.52
C LEU A 268 -10.41 17.65 -0.41
N TYR A 269 -10.18 18.64 0.44
CA TYR A 269 -9.34 18.53 1.63
C TYR A 269 -10.27 18.38 2.83
N ALA A 270 -10.09 17.32 3.60
CA ALA A 270 -10.71 17.15 4.91
C ALA A 270 -9.69 17.45 6.02
N GLY A 271 -9.95 18.50 6.80
CA GLY A 271 -9.25 18.75 8.06
C GLY A 271 -9.93 17.94 9.17
N LEU A 272 -9.18 17.07 9.82
CA LEU A 272 -9.71 16.05 10.72
C LEU A 272 -9.17 16.24 12.14
N MET A 273 -10.00 15.86 13.09
CA MET A 273 -9.59 15.55 14.45
C MET A 273 -9.78 14.05 14.68
N LEU A 274 -8.72 13.35 15.03
CA LEU A 274 -8.75 11.94 15.40
C LEU A 274 -9.14 11.82 16.87
N THR A 275 -10.43 11.60 17.10
CA THR A 275 -11.00 11.49 18.45
C THR A 275 -11.05 10.02 18.89
N PRO A 276 -11.20 9.72 20.20
CA PRO A 276 -11.42 8.35 20.66
C PRO A 276 -12.68 7.68 20.08
N GLN A 277 -13.60 8.45 19.49
CA GLN A 277 -14.81 7.95 18.82
C GLN A 277 -14.66 7.84 17.29
N GLY A 278 -13.43 7.97 16.78
CA GLY A 278 -13.10 7.96 15.36
C GLY A 278 -12.85 9.35 14.76
N PRO A 279 -12.58 9.42 13.45
CA PRO A 279 -12.25 10.65 12.75
C PRO A 279 -13.48 11.57 12.66
N ARG A 280 -13.28 12.86 12.94
CA ARG A 280 -14.31 13.90 12.82
C ARG A 280 -13.80 15.08 12.01
N VAL A 281 -14.63 15.60 11.13
CA VAL A 281 -14.30 16.76 10.31
C VAL A 281 -14.33 18.04 11.15
N LEU A 282 -13.21 18.77 11.15
CA LEU A 282 -13.08 20.14 11.65
C LEU A 282 -13.58 21.15 10.62
N GLU A 283 -13.16 20.96 9.38
CA GLU A 283 -13.53 21.77 8.21
C GLU A 283 -13.19 21.05 6.91
N PHE A 284 -13.87 21.45 5.83
CA PHE A 284 -13.48 21.13 4.47
C PHE A 284 -12.75 22.32 3.85
N ASN A 285 -11.71 22.04 3.08
CA ASN A 285 -11.10 23.00 2.17
C ASN A 285 -11.30 22.49 0.73
N CYS A 286 -11.56 23.42 -0.18
CA CYS A 286 -12.05 23.16 -1.53
C CYS A 286 -10.94 23.17 -2.60
N ARG A 287 -9.70 23.04 -2.15
CA ARG A 287 -8.49 23.20 -2.96
C ARG A 287 -7.32 22.44 -2.34
N PHE A 288 -6.22 22.41 -3.06
CA PHE A 288 -4.93 21.91 -2.58
C PHE A 288 -4.48 22.61 -1.27
N GLY A 289 -3.86 21.86 -0.36
CA GLY A 289 -3.34 22.36 0.92
C GLY A 289 -2.07 23.21 0.77
N ASP A 290 -1.71 24.03 1.75
CA ASP A 290 -0.45 24.76 1.77
C ASP A 290 0.02 24.87 3.23
N PRO A 291 1.02 24.08 3.69
CA PRO A 291 2.09 23.49 2.88
C PRO A 291 1.89 22.03 2.42
N GLU A 292 0.71 21.42 2.56
CA GLU A 292 0.52 19.99 2.27
C GLU A 292 0.83 19.62 0.81
N THR A 293 0.54 20.53 -0.13
CA THR A 293 0.85 20.29 -1.56
C THR A 293 2.35 20.16 -1.80
N GLN A 294 3.15 20.95 -1.07
CA GLN A 294 4.60 20.95 -1.18
C GLN A 294 5.21 19.61 -0.74
N VAL A 295 4.57 18.87 0.16
CA VAL A 295 5.02 17.52 0.58
C VAL A 295 4.36 16.40 -0.23
N ILE A 296 3.11 16.56 -0.66
CA ILE A 296 2.40 15.51 -1.41
C ILE A 296 2.88 15.41 -2.86
N LEU A 297 2.96 16.52 -3.61
CA LEU A 297 3.23 16.48 -5.05
C LEU A 297 4.63 15.96 -5.46
N PRO A 298 5.70 16.15 -4.67
CA PRO A 298 6.98 15.53 -4.98
C PRO A 298 6.91 14.00 -5.02
N LEU A 299 6.01 13.39 -4.25
CA LEU A 299 5.81 11.94 -4.23
C LEU A 299 4.83 11.45 -5.32
N LEU A 300 4.08 12.31 -6.00
CA LEU A 300 3.17 11.88 -7.07
C LEU A 300 3.96 11.31 -8.27
N GLU A 301 3.67 10.09 -8.73
CA GLU A 301 4.31 9.51 -9.91
C GLU A 301 3.62 9.91 -11.21
N ASN A 302 2.30 10.03 -11.19
CA ASN A 302 1.53 10.37 -12.39
C ASN A 302 1.92 11.73 -12.96
N ASP A 303 1.69 11.87 -14.26
CA ASP A 303 1.71 13.15 -14.93
C ASP A 303 0.53 14.00 -14.43
N LEU A 304 0.81 15.09 -13.71
CA LEU A 304 -0.25 15.86 -13.03
C LEU A 304 -1.36 16.34 -14.00
N PRO A 305 -1.08 16.87 -15.20
CA PRO A 305 -2.12 17.20 -16.17
C PRO A 305 -3.08 16.05 -16.50
N GLU A 306 -2.61 14.81 -16.55
CA GLU A 306 -3.46 13.64 -16.81
C GLU A 306 -4.47 13.45 -15.68
N VAL A 307 -4.04 13.55 -14.43
CA VAL A 307 -4.93 13.44 -13.26
C VAL A 307 -5.95 14.57 -13.23
N LEU A 308 -5.53 15.82 -13.48
CA LEU A 308 -6.42 16.97 -13.50
C LEU A 308 -7.46 16.88 -14.62
N LEU A 309 -7.05 16.44 -15.81
CA LEU A 309 -7.95 16.23 -16.95
C LEU A 309 -8.91 15.07 -16.69
N ALA A 310 -8.45 13.96 -16.11
CA ALA A 310 -9.33 12.85 -15.73
C ALA A 310 -10.42 13.29 -14.74
N CYS A 311 -10.09 14.21 -13.82
CA CYS A 311 -11.09 14.81 -12.94
C CYS A 311 -12.11 15.66 -13.70
N LEU A 312 -11.67 16.48 -14.65
CA LEU A 312 -12.56 17.32 -15.45
C LEU A 312 -13.42 16.54 -16.45
N GLU A 313 -12.94 15.38 -16.88
CA GLU A 313 -13.58 14.54 -17.90
C GLU A 313 -14.45 13.43 -17.30
N GLY A 314 -14.52 13.29 -15.97
CA GLY A 314 -15.31 12.24 -15.31
C GLY A 314 -14.70 10.84 -15.47
N ARG A 315 -13.37 10.76 -15.64
CA ARG A 315 -12.62 9.52 -15.91
C ARG A 315 -11.65 9.17 -14.78
N LEU A 316 -11.83 9.74 -13.58
CA LEU A 316 -10.89 9.52 -12.48
C LEU A 316 -10.84 8.04 -12.05
N ALA A 317 -11.97 7.32 -12.15
CA ALA A 317 -12.03 5.88 -11.86
C ALA A 317 -11.26 5.00 -12.87
N GLU A 318 -10.89 5.54 -14.04
CA GLU A 318 -10.17 4.81 -15.09
C GLU A 318 -8.65 4.89 -14.91
N ILE A 319 -8.15 5.76 -14.02
CA ILE A 319 -6.72 5.97 -13.81
C ILE A 319 -6.29 5.51 -12.41
N GLU A 320 -5.11 4.92 -12.34
CA GLU A 320 -4.45 4.58 -11.08
C GLU A 320 -3.52 5.73 -10.67
N VAL A 321 -3.81 6.35 -9.51
CA VAL A 321 -2.94 7.39 -8.92
C VAL A 321 -1.88 6.71 -8.05
N ARG A 322 -0.62 6.79 -8.50
CA ARG A 322 0.56 6.15 -7.93
C ARG A 322 1.47 7.16 -7.24
N TRP A 323 2.16 6.68 -6.20
CA TRP A 323 3.03 7.48 -5.36
C TRP A 323 4.38 6.80 -5.20
N ARG A 324 5.45 7.59 -5.26
CA ARG A 324 6.82 7.15 -5.02
C ARG A 324 6.94 6.71 -3.57
N GLN A 325 7.69 5.63 -3.35
CA GLN A 325 8.09 5.21 -2.02
C GLN A 325 9.02 6.25 -1.38
N GLY A 326 8.88 6.44 -0.07
CA GLY A 326 9.68 7.39 0.72
C GLY A 326 8.82 8.48 1.37
N TYR A 327 9.50 9.46 1.94
CA TYR A 327 8.91 10.56 2.69
C TYR A 327 9.36 11.91 2.16
N THR A 328 8.52 12.91 2.36
CA THR A 328 8.89 14.30 2.22
C THR A 328 8.59 15.05 3.50
N ALA A 329 9.45 16.02 3.82
CA ALA A 329 9.25 16.96 4.91
C ALA A 329 9.48 18.38 4.41
N CYS A 330 8.67 19.32 4.87
CA CYS A 330 8.72 20.72 4.49
C CYS A 330 8.82 21.60 5.73
N VAL A 331 9.82 22.48 5.75
CA VAL A 331 9.98 23.54 6.75
C VAL A 331 9.61 24.88 6.10
N VAL A 332 8.67 25.61 6.68
CA VAL A 332 8.30 26.96 6.19
C VAL A 332 9.16 28.01 6.87
N LEU A 333 9.83 28.82 6.05
CA LEU A 333 10.58 30.01 6.48
C LEU A 333 9.66 31.23 6.37
N ALA A 334 9.40 31.88 7.50
CA ALA A 334 8.48 33.00 7.62
C ALA A 334 9.21 34.32 7.94
N SER A 335 8.58 35.44 7.59
CA SER A 335 9.00 36.78 8.00
C SER A 335 8.75 36.98 9.51
N GLY A 336 9.71 37.62 10.17
CA GLY A 336 9.61 37.96 11.59
C GLY A 336 8.34 38.77 11.89
N GLY A 337 7.58 38.30 12.88
CA GLY A 337 6.30 38.89 13.28
C GLY A 337 5.06 38.23 12.67
N TYR A 338 5.20 37.35 11.67
CA TYR A 338 4.11 36.47 11.22
C TYR A 338 3.62 35.57 12.38
N PRO A 339 2.30 35.32 12.56
CA PRO A 339 1.15 35.71 11.72
C PRO A 339 0.57 37.11 12.02
N GLY A 340 1.22 37.88 12.89
CA GLY A 340 0.90 39.27 13.18
C GLY A 340 1.43 40.23 12.10
N HIS A 341 1.87 41.41 12.54
CA HIS A 341 2.49 42.39 11.63
C HIS A 341 3.93 41.96 11.31
N TYR A 342 4.31 42.03 10.04
CA TYR A 342 5.64 41.68 9.55
C TYR A 342 6.09 42.64 8.45
N GLU A 343 7.41 42.78 8.30
CA GLU A 343 8.01 43.59 7.23
C GLU A 343 8.30 42.75 5.97
N THR A 344 8.12 43.36 4.80
CA THR A 344 8.52 42.83 3.49
C THR A 344 9.75 43.57 2.94
N GLY A 345 10.31 43.12 1.82
CA GLY A 345 11.44 43.76 1.15
C GLY A 345 12.81 43.38 1.70
N LYS A 346 12.90 42.32 2.53
CA LYS A 346 14.18 41.82 3.05
C LYS A 346 14.82 40.90 2.04
N GLU A 347 16.09 41.11 1.74
CA GLU A 347 16.84 40.31 0.77
C GLU A 347 16.98 38.85 1.24
N VAL A 348 16.69 37.90 0.36
CA VAL A 348 16.78 36.46 0.59
C VAL A 348 18.07 35.94 -0.04
N LYS A 349 18.93 35.31 0.77
CA LYS A 349 20.24 34.79 0.36
C LYS A 349 20.35 33.28 0.63
N GLY A 350 21.31 32.63 -0.02
CA GLY A 350 21.67 31.24 0.25
C GLY A 350 20.88 30.17 -0.52
N LEU A 351 19.92 30.58 -1.36
CA LEU A 351 19.09 29.67 -2.15
C LEU A 351 19.91 28.73 -3.05
N GLU A 352 20.93 29.25 -3.73
CA GLU A 352 21.78 28.44 -4.62
C GLU A 352 22.58 27.35 -3.90
N VAL A 353 22.96 27.62 -2.64
CA VAL A 353 23.68 26.65 -1.82
C VAL A 353 22.71 25.59 -1.32
N ALA A 354 21.57 26.01 -0.79
CA ALA A 354 20.51 25.13 -0.32
C ALA A 354 19.99 24.19 -1.43
N SER A 355 19.78 24.70 -2.64
CA SER A 355 19.24 23.92 -3.76
C SER A 355 20.21 22.87 -4.33
N ARG A 356 21.51 22.95 -4.00
CA ARG A 356 22.51 21.95 -4.43
C ARG A 356 22.56 20.74 -3.51
N LEU A 357 21.95 20.82 -2.33
CA LEU A 357 21.85 19.68 -1.42
C LEU A 357 20.93 18.60 -2.02
N PRO A 358 21.22 17.31 -1.76
CA PRO A 358 20.49 16.21 -2.38
C PRO A 358 19.03 16.17 -1.94
N GLY A 359 18.13 16.03 -2.91
CA GLY A 359 16.69 15.84 -2.65
C GLY A 359 15.93 17.07 -2.17
N ILE A 360 16.50 18.28 -2.35
CA ILE A 360 15.87 19.54 -1.95
C ILE A 360 15.06 20.17 -3.09
N GLN A 361 13.86 20.63 -2.75
CA GLN A 361 13.05 21.50 -3.58
C GLN A 361 12.58 22.70 -2.73
N ILE A 362 12.90 23.91 -3.18
CA ILE A 362 12.54 25.14 -2.48
C ILE A 362 11.35 25.77 -3.21
N PHE A 363 10.18 25.75 -2.58
CA PHE A 363 9.00 26.39 -3.11
C PHE A 363 8.86 27.79 -2.53
N HIS A 364 8.76 28.78 -3.41
CA HIS A 364 8.57 30.16 -3.03
C HIS A 364 7.10 30.43 -2.75
N ALA A 365 6.82 31.12 -1.64
CA ALA A 365 5.52 31.68 -1.30
C ALA A 365 5.61 33.21 -1.44
N GLY A 366 5.73 33.94 -0.33
CA GLY A 366 5.88 35.38 -0.30
C GLY A 366 7.27 35.85 -0.70
N THR A 367 7.65 35.74 -1.97
CA THR A 367 8.88 36.34 -2.53
C THR A 367 8.61 37.11 -3.82
N ARG A 368 9.45 38.10 -4.13
CA ARG A 368 9.40 38.89 -5.36
C ARG A 368 10.81 39.28 -5.81
N TRP A 369 11.02 39.43 -7.12
CA TRP A 369 12.24 40.02 -7.67
C TRP A 369 12.17 41.56 -7.67
N GLU A 370 13.22 42.21 -7.20
CA GLU A 370 13.46 43.65 -7.28
C GLU A 370 14.80 43.89 -7.98
N GLY A 371 14.75 44.02 -9.31
CA GLY A 371 15.94 43.87 -10.15
C GLY A 371 16.49 42.45 -10.00
N ASP A 372 17.80 42.34 -9.73
CA ASP A 372 18.47 41.05 -9.56
C ASP A 372 18.39 40.51 -8.12
N ARG A 373 17.66 41.19 -7.23
CA ARG A 373 17.53 40.78 -5.81
C ARG A 373 16.20 40.10 -5.57
N LEU A 374 16.24 38.93 -4.95
CA LEU A 374 15.03 38.30 -4.43
C LEU A 374 14.74 38.83 -3.01
N VAL A 375 13.53 39.31 -2.79
CA VAL A 375 13.10 39.87 -1.50
C VAL A 375 11.85 39.19 -0.94
N THR A 376 11.67 39.26 0.38
CA THR A 376 10.43 38.84 1.06
C THR A 376 9.25 39.70 0.62
N ALA A 377 8.08 39.10 0.44
CA ALA A 377 6.85 39.75 -0.05
C ALA A 377 5.57 39.20 0.62
N GLY A 378 5.70 38.39 1.67
CA GLY A 378 4.57 37.82 2.41
C GLY A 378 5.00 37.21 3.74
N GLY A 379 4.04 36.81 4.56
CA GLY A 379 4.29 36.27 5.89
C GLY A 379 5.03 34.93 5.86
N ARG A 380 4.53 33.96 5.08
CA ARG A 380 5.28 32.76 4.71
C ARG A 380 6.08 33.06 3.46
N VAL A 381 7.40 32.88 3.51
CA VAL A 381 8.32 33.31 2.45
C VAL A 381 8.73 32.13 1.58
N LEU A 382 9.24 31.05 2.18
CA LEU A 382 9.71 29.85 1.50
C LEU A 382 9.17 28.60 2.18
N ALA A 383 9.00 27.53 1.41
CA ALA A 383 8.72 26.18 1.86
C ALA A 383 9.86 25.28 1.38
N VAL A 384 10.79 24.96 2.29
CA VAL A 384 11.98 24.15 2.02
C VAL A 384 11.59 22.69 2.19
N THR A 385 11.40 22.00 1.07
CA THR A 385 10.97 20.60 1.04
C THR A 385 12.14 19.70 0.72
N ALA A 386 12.27 18.59 1.46
CA ALA A 386 13.25 17.56 1.17
C ALA A 386 12.58 16.19 1.05
N SER A 387 13.14 15.34 0.18
CA SER A 387 12.76 13.92 0.07
C SER A 387 13.78 13.02 0.78
N GLY A 388 13.30 11.95 1.39
CA GLY A 388 14.11 10.94 2.10
C GLY A 388 13.52 9.54 1.94
N ALA A 389 14.34 8.51 2.16
CA ALA A 389 13.88 7.12 2.20
C ALA A 389 12.97 6.87 3.43
N ASP A 390 13.22 7.60 4.51
CA ASP A 390 12.40 7.66 5.72
C ASP A 390 12.14 9.13 6.12
N LEU A 391 11.23 9.33 7.08
CA LEU A 391 10.86 10.65 7.58
C LEU A 391 12.04 11.38 8.24
N ALA A 392 12.88 10.67 8.99
CA ALA A 392 14.00 11.27 9.72
C ALA A 392 15.00 11.92 8.75
N LEU A 393 15.35 11.22 7.68
CA LEU A 393 16.23 11.72 6.62
C LEU A 393 15.61 12.89 5.85
N ALA A 394 14.30 12.84 5.57
CA ALA A 394 13.61 13.96 4.92
C ALA A 394 13.64 15.21 5.81
N VAL A 395 13.38 15.05 7.12
CA VAL A 395 13.42 16.16 8.10
C VAL A 395 14.84 16.71 8.23
N GLU A 396 15.84 15.85 8.41
CA GLU A 396 17.25 16.23 8.52
C GLU A 396 17.68 17.09 7.32
N ARG A 397 17.38 16.65 6.10
CA ARG A 397 17.71 17.37 4.87
C ARG A 397 16.99 18.71 4.76
N ALA A 398 15.69 18.75 5.10
CA ALA A 398 14.92 19.99 5.06
C ALA A 398 15.49 21.04 6.01
N TYR A 399 15.93 20.63 7.21
CA TYR A 399 16.62 21.50 8.16
C TYR A 399 18.00 21.94 7.67
N ALA A 400 18.83 21.00 7.21
CA ALA A 400 20.16 21.31 6.68
C ALA A 400 20.10 22.34 5.53
N ALA A 401 19.09 22.26 4.67
CA ALA A 401 18.86 23.23 3.60
C ALA A 401 18.32 24.57 4.13
N SER A 402 17.41 24.54 5.11
CA SER A 402 16.87 25.75 5.74
C SER A 402 17.95 26.58 6.43
N GLU A 403 18.95 25.93 7.03
CA GLU A 403 20.10 26.58 7.67
C GLU A 403 20.99 27.36 6.70
N GLN A 404 21.00 27.01 5.41
CA GLN A 404 21.77 27.73 4.39
C GLN A 404 21.08 29.03 3.94
N ILE A 405 19.79 29.19 4.25
CA ILE A 405 18.98 30.31 3.75
C ILE A 405 18.88 31.39 4.82
N HIS A 406 19.02 32.64 4.41
CA HIS A 406 18.98 33.77 5.34
C HIS A 406 18.23 34.98 4.77
N PHE A 407 17.40 35.59 5.60
CA PHE A 407 16.89 36.96 5.43
C PHE A 407 16.65 37.58 6.80
N ALA A 408 16.64 38.91 6.87
CA ALA A 408 16.48 39.62 8.13
C ALA A 408 15.16 39.26 8.82
N GLY A 409 15.22 38.84 10.09
CA GLY A 409 14.05 38.46 10.88
C GLY A 409 13.44 37.10 10.53
N MET A 410 14.13 36.24 9.77
CA MET A 410 13.63 34.91 9.42
C MET A 410 13.28 34.07 10.66
N HIS A 411 12.10 33.44 10.63
CA HIS A 411 11.61 32.51 11.65
C HIS A 411 11.16 31.20 11.01
N TYR A 412 11.45 30.07 11.67
CA TYR A 412 10.92 28.76 11.29
C TYR A 412 10.95 27.83 12.51
N ARG A 413 10.03 26.86 12.53
CA ARG A 413 9.95 25.85 13.60
C ARG A 413 11.08 24.84 13.50
N ARG A 414 11.61 24.39 14.64
CA ARG A 414 12.70 23.41 14.75
C ARG A 414 12.23 22.00 15.14
N ASP A 415 10.92 21.80 15.21
CA ASP A 415 10.29 20.57 15.65
C ASP A 415 9.31 20.00 14.59
N ILE A 416 9.44 20.41 13.32
CA ILE A 416 8.68 19.80 12.22
C ILE A 416 9.13 18.34 12.09
N GLY A 417 8.16 17.42 12.20
CA GLY A 417 8.42 15.99 12.28
C GLY A 417 8.75 15.49 13.69
N ALA A 418 9.02 16.38 14.66
CA ALA A 418 9.16 15.99 16.06
C ALA A 418 7.79 15.55 16.63
N GLY A 419 7.81 14.57 17.54
CA GLY A 419 6.59 13.99 18.10
C GLY A 419 5.75 13.18 17.10
N ALA A 420 6.24 12.92 15.88
CA ALA A 420 5.71 11.83 15.05
C ALA A 420 5.92 10.45 15.72
N THR A 421 6.79 10.41 16.73
CA THR A 421 7.00 9.32 17.66
C THR A 421 6.25 9.59 18.98
N THR A 422 5.06 9.01 19.19
CA THR A 422 4.53 8.45 20.47
C THR A 422 3.02 8.14 20.44
N MET A 423 2.67 6.85 20.46
CA MET A 423 1.64 6.28 21.35
C MET A 423 2.24 4.99 21.93
N GLU A 424 2.92 5.12 23.08
CA GLU A 424 3.40 4.02 23.92
C GLU A 424 2.52 3.92 25.19
N ALA A 425 2.38 2.72 25.75
CA ALA A 425 1.91 2.51 27.12
C ALA A 425 2.95 1.72 27.93
N ALA A 426 3.32 2.24 29.09
CA ALA A 426 4.35 1.73 30.02
C ALA A 426 3.70 1.21 31.35
N PRO A 427 4.45 0.90 32.44
CA PRO A 427 5.07 -0.41 32.76
C PRO A 427 4.72 -0.96 34.17
N ALA A 428 5.17 -2.18 34.52
CA ALA A 428 5.24 -2.65 35.92
C ALA A 428 6.60 -3.32 36.27
N SER A 429 7.37 -2.57 37.08
CA SER A 429 8.55 -2.86 37.91
C SER A 429 9.82 -3.54 37.35
N ALA A 430 10.93 -2.79 37.28
CA ALA A 430 12.04 -2.83 38.26
C ALA A 430 13.06 -1.70 37.97
N GLN A 431 13.80 -1.25 38.99
CA GLN A 431 14.52 0.03 39.08
C GLN A 431 15.72 0.20 38.10
N ALA A 432 15.58 1.20 37.20
CA ALA A 432 16.49 2.18 36.56
C ALA A 432 18.03 1.98 36.44
N PRO A 433 18.66 2.63 35.42
CA PRO A 433 18.24 2.72 34.01
C PRO A 433 19.41 2.61 32.99
N SER A 434 19.31 1.77 31.95
CA SER A 434 20.17 1.88 30.76
C SER A 434 19.60 1.16 29.50
N ALA A 435 19.68 1.86 28.36
CA ALA A 435 19.44 1.46 26.95
C ALA A 435 17.97 1.34 26.46
N SER A 436 17.56 2.29 25.61
CA SER A 436 16.24 2.43 24.96
C SER A 436 16.11 1.62 23.67
N LYS A 437 14.98 0.93 23.45
CA LYS A 437 14.65 0.19 22.22
C LYS A 437 14.39 1.11 21.02
N SER A 438 14.62 0.61 19.80
CA SER A 438 14.63 1.38 18.54
C SER A 438 13.23 1.70 17.98
N ALA A 439 13.13 2.79 17.20
CA ALA A 439 11.89 3.24 16.57
C ALA A 439 11.27 2.24 15.57
N TYR A 440 12.07 1.30 15.05
CA TYR A 440 11.59 0.24 14.14
C TYR A 440 10.78 -0.83 14.91
N ALA A 441 11.23 -1.22 16.11
CA ALA A 441 10.47 -2.11 17.00
C ALA A 441 9.11 -1.52 17.42
N ALA A 442 9.02 -0.19 17.49
CA ALA A 442 7.77 0.52 17.77
C ALA A 442 6.81 0.59 16.55
N ALA A 443 7.30 0.36 15.33
CA ALA A 443 6.47 0.22 14.11
C ALA A 443 5.87 -1.19 13.94
N GLY A 444 5.97 -2.04 14.97
CA GLY A 444 5.57 -3.44 14.90
C GLY A 444 6.51 -4.31 14.09
N VAL A 445 7.76 -3.84 13.88
CA VAL A 445 8.82 -4.64 13.26
C VAL A 445 10.03 -4.74 14.20
N ASP A 446 10.24 -5.87 14.84
CA ASP A 446 11.36 -6.06 15.78
C ASP A 446 12.63 -6.50 15.01
N ILE A 447 13.53 -5.54 14.70
CA ILE A 447 14.84 -5.84 14.06
C ILE A 447 15.62 -6.85 14.87
N GLU A 448 15.63 -6.70 16.20
CA GLU A 448 16.36 -7.61 17.07
C GLU A 448 15.70 -8.99 17.06
N ALA A 449 14.37 -9.09 16.87
CA ALA A 449 13.69 -10.36 16.64
C ALA A 449 14.12 -10.98 15.31
N GLY A 450 14.21 -10.19 14.24
CA GLY A 450 14.76 -10.62 12.95
C GLY A 450 16.20 -11.14 13.08
N GLU A 451 17.08 -10.39 13.75
CA GLU A 451 18.47 -10.80 14.01
C GLU A 451 18.54 -12.06 14.89
N ARG A 452 17.70 -12.16 15.93
CA ARG A 452 17.57 -13.37 16.76
C ARG A 452 17.07 -14.56 15.94
N ALA A 453 16.14 -14.35 15.01
CA ALA A 453 15.65 -15.40 14.11
C ALA A 453 16.78 -15.89 13.21
N VAL A 454 17.53 -14.97 12.58
CA VAL A 454 18.72 -15.28 11.77
C VAL A 454 19.77 -16.05 12.58
N GLU A 455 20.06 -15.63 13.81
CA GLU A 455 21.01 -16.34 14.67
C GLU A 455 20.54 -17.77 15.00
N ARG A 456 19.25 -17.93 15.35
CA ARG A 456 18.65 -19.22 15.71
C ARG A 456 18.62 -20.21 14.55
N MET A 457 18.37 -19.74 13.33
CA MET A 457 18.32 -20.59 12.13
C MET A 457 19.69 -20.82 11.47
N ARG A 458 20.71 -20.03 11.82
CA ARG A 458 22.04 -20.08 11.17
C ARG A 458 22.67 -21.47 11.16
N ALA A 459 22.56 -22.23 12.25
CA ALA A 459 23.07 -23.59 12.33
C ALA A 459 22.34 -24.54 11.38
N ALA A 460 21.00 -24.46 11.31
CA ALA A 460 20.19 -25.28 10.42
C ALA A 460 20.51 -24.96 8.95
N VAL A 461 20.53 -23.69 8.56
CA VAL A 461 20.87 -23.27 7.19
C VAL A 461 22.28 -23.71 6.81
N ARG A 462 23.28 -23.47 7.66
CA ARG A 462 24.68 -23.90 7.41
C ARG A 462 24.83 -25.41 7.30
N SER A 463 23.97 -26.17 7.97
CA SER A 463 24.00 -27.64 7.88
C SER A 463 23.62 -28.15 6.49
N THR A 464 23.03 -27.31 5.63
CA THR A 464 22.74 -27.61 4.22
C THR A 464 23.91 -27.30 3.28
N TYR A 465 24.95 -26.59 3.76
CA TYR A 465 26.00 -26.07 2.89
C TYR A 465 26.94 -27.18 2.41
N THR A 466 27.25 -27.10 1.12
CA THR A 466 28.32 -27.85 0.47
C THR A 466 29.44 -26.89 0.07
N PRO A 467 30.61 -27.38 -0.41
CA PRO A 467 31.66 -26.51 -0.95
C PRO A 467 31.20 -25.59 -2.09
N ALA A 468 30.06 -25.90 -2.73
CA ALA A 468 29.47 -25.05 -3.76
C ALA A 468 28.86 -23.75 -3.21
N VAL A 469 28.59 -23.64 -1.90
CA VAL A 469 28.12 -22.38 -1.31
C VAL A 469 29.31 -21.46 -1.08
N LEU A 470 29.42 -20.41 -1.89
CA LEU A 470 30.58 -19.51 -1.93
C LEU A 470 30.49 -18.36 -0.92
N ALA A 471 29.27 -18.04 -0.46
CA ALA A 471 29.05 -17.09 0.61
C ALA A 471 27.92 -17.58 1.52
N GLY A 472 28.16 -17.52 2.83
CA GLY A 472 27.15 -17.88 3.82
C GLY A 472 26.11 -16.78 4.03
N ILE A 473 25.17 -17.00 4.96
CA ILE A 473 24.11 -16.05 5.34
C ILE A 473 24.66 -14.65 5.66
N GLY A 474 24.04 -13.59 5.10
CA GLY A 474 24.36 -12.18 5.40
C GLY A 474 24.66 -11.26 4.20
N PRO A 475 25.17 -11.73 3.05
CA PRO A 475 25.25 -10.94 1.82
C PRO A 475 23.87 -10.69 1.22
N PHE A 476 23.77 -9.69 0.33
CA PHE A 476 22.53 -9.34 -0.39
C PHE A 476 21.98 -10.46 -1.32
N GLY A 477 22.75 -11.53 -1.54
CA GLY A 477 22.31 -12.69 -2.31
C GLY A 477 23.19 -13.90 -2.04
N GLY A 478 22.61 -15.09 -2.20
CA GLY A 478 23.34 -16.36 -2.13
C GLY A 478 24.26 -16.54 -3.33
N LEU A 479 25.49 -16.98 -3.08
CA LEU A 479 26.46 -17.32 -4.13
C LEU A 479 26.65 -18.83 -4.19
N PHE A 480 26.37 -19.43 -5.35
CA PHE A 480 26.49 -20.86 -5.59
C PHE A 480 27.42 -21.13 -6.76
N ASP A 481 28.42 -21.99 -6.55
CA ASP A 481 29.35 -22.43 -7.57
C ASP A 481 28.70 -23.43 -8.51
N LEU A 482 28.82 -23.16 -9.80
CA LEU A 482 28.31 -24.02 -10.86
C LEU A 482 29.37 -25.02 -11.34
N GLU A 483 30.48 -25.25 -10.62
CA GLU A 483 31.54 -26.19 -11.04
C GLU A 483 31.00 -27.57 -11.41
N GLU A 484 30.06 -28.13 -10.64
CA GLU A 484 29.43 -29.41 -10.95
C GLU A 484 28.64 -29.33 -12.28
N VAL A 485 27.86 -28.26 -12.45
CA VAL A 485 27.09 -27.98 -13.67
C VAL A 485 28.01 -27.71 -14.86
N ARG A 486 29.21 -27.17 -14.66
CA ARG A 486 30.22 -26.94 -15.72
C ARG A 486 30.80 -28.24 -16.27
N ARG A 487 30.64 -29.37 -15.58
CA ARG A 487 31.01 -30.70 -16.10
C ARG A 487 29.94 -31.27 -17.03
N ALA A 488 28.73 -30.69 -17.02
CA ALA A 488 27.66 -30.99 -17.97
C ALA A 488 28.03 -30.49 -19.37
N ARG A 489 27.44 -31.11 -20.41
CA ARG A 489 27.70 -30.77 -21.81
C ARG A 489 26.91 -29.54 -22.26
N ASP A 490 25.62 -29.47 -21.93
CA ASP A 490 24.70 -28.38 -22.28
C ASP A 490 23.66 -28.20 -21.17
N PRO A 491 24.06 -27.64 -20.02
CA PRO A 491 23.19 -27.49 -18.87
C PRO A 491 22.11 -26.43 -19.08
N VAL A 492 20.91 -26.70 -18.58
CA VAL A 492 19.75 -25.81 -18.55
C VAL A 492 19.29 -25.65 -17.10
N LEU A 493 19.08 -24.41 -16.67
CA LEU A 493 18.49 -24.13 -15.37
C LEU A 493 16.96 -24.26 -15.42
N VAL A 494 16.40 -24.83 -14.38
CA VAL A 494 14.95 -24.93 -14.17
C VAL A 494 14.64 -24.34 -12.80
N ALA A 495 13.66 -23.44 -12.74
CA ALA A 495 13.27 -22.79 -11.50
C ALA A 495 11.76 -22.93 -11.25
N SER A 496 11.38 -23.13 -10.00
CA SER A 496 9.98 -23.08 -9.55
C SER A 496 9.86 -22.18 -8.32
N THR A 497 8.76 -21.42 -8.25
CA THR A 497 8.37 -20.64 -7.07
C THR A 497 6.92 -20.96 -6.75
N ASP A 498 6.64 -21.33 -5.50
CA ASP A 498 5.27 -21.60 -5.03
C ASP A 498 5.12 -21.22 -3.54
N GLY A 499 3.89 -21.23 -3.04
CA GLY A 499 3.53 -20.93 -1.66
C GLY A 499 2.86 -22.10 -0.94
N VAL A 500 2.94 -22.13 0.39
CA VAL A 500 2.25 -23.14 1.21
C VAL A 500 0.72 -22.99 1.20
N GLY A 501 0.26 -21.78 0.89
CA GLY A 501 -1.15 -21.43 0.86
C GLY A 501 -1.81 -21.59 2.23
N THR A 502 -3.12 -21.84 2.24
CA THR A 502 -3.94 -21.77 3.47
C THR A 502 -3.68 -22.87 4.51
N LYS A 503 -2.74 -23.80 4.27
CA LYS A 503 -2.23 -24.78 5.26
C LYS A 503 -1.51 -24.09 6.42
N THR A 504 -0.89 -22.92 6.18
CA THR A 504 -0.23 -22.11 7.21
C THR A 504 -1.16 -21.75 8.37
N MET A 505 -2.46 -21.58 8.11
CA MET A 505 -3.43 -21.29 9.18
C MET A 505 -3.73 -22.49 10.08
N ILE A 506 -3.60 -23.73 9.59
CA ILE A 506 -3.72 -24.93 10.43
C ILE A 506 -2.44 -25.09 11.27
N ALA A 507 -1.28 -24.86 10.65
CA ALA A 507 0.02 -24.85 11.33
C ALA A 507 0.04 -23.84 12.48
N ALA A 508 -0.43 -22.61 12.23
CA ALA A 508 -0.56 -21.56 13.24
C ALA A 508 -1.55 -21.94 14.35
N ALA A 509 -2.72 -22.49 14.01
CA ALA A 509 -3.72 -22.90 15.01
C ALA A 509 -3.21 -24.00 15.95
N LEU A 510 -2.29 -24.85 15.48
CA LEU A 510 -1.71 -25.95 16.26
C LEU A 510 -0.34 -25.62 16.86
N GLY A 511 0.26 -24.47 16.54
CA GLY A 511 1.64 -24.14 16.90
C GLY A 511 2.66 -25.13 16.33
N ARG A 512 2.41 -25.71 15.15
CA ARG A 512 3.28 -26.70 14.49
C ARG A 512 3.74 -26.20 13.13
N TYR A 513 4.97 -25.71 13.06
CA TYR A 513 5.50 -24.97 11.91
C TYR A 513 6.60 -25.69 11.12
N ASP A 514 7.16 -26.76 11.68
CA ASP A 514 8.21 -27.59 11.07
C ASP A 514 7.73 -28.21 9.75
N THR A 515 6.53 -28.78 9.78
CA THR A 515 5.94 -29.51 8.65
C THR A 515 5.73 -28.64 7.40
N VAL A 516 5.43 -27.35 7.56
CA VAL A 516 5.22 -26.44 6.41
C VAL A 516 6.53 -26.05 5.71
N GLY A 517 7.66 -26.09 6.42
CA GLY A 517 8.98 -25.94 5.80
C GLY A 517 9.32 -27.12 4.89
N HIS A 518 8.98 -28.34 5.31
CA HIS A 518 9.09 -29.53 4.46
C HIS A 518 8.15 -29.46 3.25
N ASP A 519 6.91 -28.99 3.45
CA ASP A 519 5.93 -28.87 2.37
C ASP A 519 6.46 -28.03 1.20
N ILE A 520 7.00 -26.84 1.50
CA ILE A 520 7.38 -25.91 0.44
C ILE A 520 8.61 -26.37 -0.34
N VAL A 521 9.62 -26.94 0.35
CA VAL A 521 10.80 -27.50 -0.31
C VAL A 521 10.41 -28.66 -1.21
N ASN A 522 9.60 -29.58 -0.71
CA ASN A 522 9.18 -30.77 -1.47
C ASN A 522 8.27 -30.39 -2.64
N HIS A 523 7.44 -29.35 -2.49
CA HIS A 523 6.62 -28.85 -3.59
C HIS A 523 7.48 -28.32 -4.73
N CYS A 524 8.38 -27.36 -4.45
CA CYS A 524 9.21 -26.75 -5.47
C CYS A 524 10.19 -27.76 -6.09
N LEU A 525 10.68 -28.72 -5.30
CA LEU A 525 11.45 -29.86 -5.81
C LEU A 525 10.66 -30.63 -6.87
N ASN A 526 9.44 -31.05 -6.55
CA ASN A 526 8.64 -31.87 -7.46
C ASN A 526 8.31 -31.10 -8.76
N ASP A 527 8.14 -29.78 -8.70
CA ASP A 527 7.90 -28.94 -9.89
C ASP A 527 9.10 -28.82 -10.82
N ILE A 528 10.32 -28.72 -10.30
CA ILE A 528 11.51 -28.75 -11.16
C ILE A 528 11.79 -30.19 -11.63
N LEU A 529 11.46 -31.18 -10.80
CA LEU A 529 11.68 -32.59 -11.09
C LEU A 529 10.84 -33.06 -12.26
N VAL A 530 9.63 -32.53 -12.47
CA VAL A 530 8.81 -32.91 -13.64
C VAL A 530 9.45 -32.54 -14.98
N GLN A 531 10.42 -31.63 -15.00
CA GLN A 531 11.24 -31.29 -16.17
C GLN A 531 12.54 -32.10 -16.26
N GLY A 532 12.76 -33.02 -15.33
CA GLY A 532 13.98 -33.82 -15.21
C GLY A 532 15.12 -33.15 -14.42
N ALA A 533 14.86 -32.01 -13.77
CA ALA A 533 15.90 -31.26 -13.09
C ALA A 533 16.25 -31.80 -11.70
N ARG A 534 17.54 -31.72 -11.36
CA ARG A 534 18.10 -31.99 -10.04
C ARG A 534 18.24 -30.67 -9.27
N PRO A 535 17.94 -30.63 -7.96
CA PRO A 535 18.02 -29.39 -7.19
C PRO A 535 19.47 -28.92 -7.03
N LEU A 536 19.70 -27.60 -7.08
CA LEU A 536 20.96 -26.97 -6.71
C LEU A 536 20.80 -26.28 -5.36
N PHE A 537 19.88 -25.31 -5.33
CA PHE A 537 19.64 -24.50 -4.16
C PHE A 537 18.19 -24.05 -4.04
N PHE A 538 17.81 -23.73 -2.80
CA PHE A 538 16.51 -23.23 -2.40
C PHE A 538 16.64 -21.89 -1.69
N LEU A 539 15.64 -21.02 -1.92
CA LEU A 539 15.46 -19.72 -1.26
C LEU A 539 14.07 -19.71 -0.61
N ASP A 540 14.00 -19.28 0.65
CA ASP A 540 12.76 -19.14 1.39
C ASP A 540 12.34 -17.67 1.51
N TYR A 541 11.03 -17.43 1.50
CA TYR A 541 10.42 -16.14 1.83
C TYR A 541 9.36 -16.38 2.90
N VAL A 542 9.63 -15.88 4.10
CA VAL A 542 8.74 -16.00 5.25
C VAL A 542 8.21 -14.61 5.58
N ALA A 543 6.92 -14.39 5.47
CA ALA A 543 6.31 -13.12 5.83
C ALA A 543 5.20 -13.30 6.86
N MET A 544 5.17 -12.45 7.88
CA MET A 544 4.21 -12.58 8.97
C MET A 544 3.78 -11.24 9.55
N GLY A 545 2.59 -11.20 10.16
CA GLY A 545 2.02 -9.95 10.69
C GLY A 545 2.75 -9.43 11.92
N SER A 546 3.33 -10.35 12.71
CA SER A 546 4.32 -10.04 13.72
C SER A 546 5.34 -11.19 13.79
N LEU A 547 6.61 -10.86 13.96
CA LEU A 547 7.73 -11.76 13.83
C LEU A 547 8.00 -12.47 15.15
N ASP A 548 7.80 -13.77 15.13
CA ASP A 548 8.20 -14.67 16.21
C ASP A 548 9.49 -15.41 15.79
N PRO A 549 10.64 -15.15 16.44
CA PRO A 549 11.91 -15.79 16.10
C PRO A 549 11.90 -17.32 16.23
N ASP A 550 11.14 -17.87 17.17
CA ASP A 550 11.02 -19.32 17.36
C ASP A 550 10.16 -19.95 16.27
N GLN A 551 9.08 -19.27 15.89
CA GLN A 551 8.27 -19.68 14.74
C GLN A 551 9.10 -19.68 13.45
N VAL A 552 9.80 -18.58 13.14
CA VAL A 552 10.67 -18.47 11.95
C VAL A 552 11.74 -19.55 11.98
N ALA A 553 12.46 -19.71 13.10
CA ALA A 553 13.51 -20.71 13.20
C ALA A 553 12.97 -22.15 13.03
N THR A 554 11.76 -22.43 13.48
CA THR A 554 11.11 -23.74 13.28
C THR A 554 10.72 -23.97 11.82
N ILE A 555 10.19 -22.95 11.15
CA ILE A 555 9.85 -23.00 9.71
C ILE A 555 11.12 -23.25 8.88
N VAL A 556 12.13 -22.40 9.06
CA VAL A 556 13.38 -22.47 8.31
C VAL A 556 14.18 -23.72 8.67
N GLY A 557 14.09 -24.20 9.92
CA GLY A 557 14.60 -25.50 10.33
C GLY A 557 13.98 -26.65 9.52
N GLY A 558 12.66 -26.64 9.35
CA GLY A 558 11.96 -27.59 8.48
C GLY A 558 12.42 -27.50 7.02
N CYS A 559 12.60 -26.29 6.48
CA CYS A 559 13.17 -26.10 5.14
C CYS A 559 14.58 -26.68 5.03
N ALA A 560 15.43 -26.44 6.04
CA ALA A 560 16.81 -26.92 6.06
C ALA A 560 16.88 -28.46 6.11
N GLU A 561 16.08 -29.09 6.98
CA GLU A 561 15.97 -30.55 7.06
C GLU A 561 15.52 -31.17 5.73
N ALA A 562 14.50 -30.58 5.08
CA ALA A 562 14.03 -31.03 3.79
C ALA A 562 15.10 -30.86 2.70
N CYS A 563 15.78 -29.71 2.65
CA CYS A 563 16.88 -29.44 1.74
C CYS A 563 18.03 -30.45 1.91
N GLN A 564 18.41 -30.79 3.13
CA GLN A 564 19.41 -31.83 3.41
C GLN A 564 18.97 -33.20 2.89
N ALA A 565 17.71 -33.57 3.13
CA ALA A 565 17.18 -34.86 2.71
C ALA A 565 17.22 -35.05 1.19
N ILE A 566 17.19 -33.96 0.42
CA ILE A 566 17.20 -33.97 -1.05
C ILE A 566 18.54 -33.52 -1.67
N GLY A 567 19.57 -33.31 -0.85
CA GLY A 567 20.90 -32.88 -1.31
C GLY A 567 20.98 -31.45 -1.86
N CYS A 568 20.08 -30.57 -1.43
CA CYS A 568 19.97 -29.18 -1.85
C CYS A 568 20.55 -28.21 -0.80
N ALA A 569 21.21 -27.13 -1.25
CA ALA A 569 21.62 -26.07 -0.34
C ALA A 569 20.46 -25.08 -0.09
N LEU A 570 20.18 -24.75 1.17
CA LEU A 570 19.34 -23.62 1.51
C LEU A 570 20.23 -22.37 1.55
N LEU A 571 20.18 -21.50 0.55
CA LEU A 571 21.03 -20.30 0.51
C LEU A 571 20.51 -19.18 1.44
N GLY A 572 19.30 -19.37 1.97
CA GLY A 572 18.56 -18.39 2.75
C GLY A 572 17.68 -17.52 1.86
N GLY A 573 16.86 -16.68 2.48
CA GLY A 573 16.07 -15.68 1.78
C GLY A 573 15.55 -14.63 2.74
N GLU A 574 14.31 -14.18 2.54
CA GLU A 574 13.79 -12.99 3.21
C GLU A 574 12.86 -13.40 4.36
N THR A 575 13.07 -12.81 5.55
CA THR A 575 12.11 -12.87 6.66
C THR A 575 11.54 -11.49 6.90
N ALA A 576 10.26 -11.30 6.58
CA ALA A 576 9.60 -10.01 6.63
C ALA A 576 8.51 -9.98 7.72
N GLU A 577 8.65 -9.05 8.67
CA GLU A 577 7.52 -8.64 9.51
C GLU A 577 6.73 -7.59 8.72
N MET A 578 5.51 -7.92 8.33
CA MET A 578 4.64 -7.06 7.52
C MET A 578 3.34 -6.77 8.26
N PRO A 579 3.41 -6.02 9.38
CA PRO A 579 2.22 -5.63 10.14
C PRO A 579 1.27 -4.84 9.24
N GLY A 580 0.00 -5.24 9.21
CA GLY A 580 -1.03 -4.63 8.37
C GLY A 580 -1.20 -5.28 6.98
N VAL A 581 -0.24 -6.08 6.50
CA VAL A 581 -0.43 -6.94 5.32
C VAL A 581 -0.95 -8.32 5.76
N TYR A 582 -0.31 -8.92 6.76
CA TYR A 582 -0.78 -10.15 7.39
C TYR A 582 -1.49 -9.84 8.70
N ARG A 583 -2.55 -10.59 9.01
CA ARG A 583 -3.23 -10.48 10.31
C ARG A 583 -2.30 -10.98 11.42
N PRO A 584 -2.40 -10.47 12.65
CA PRO A 584 -1.66 -11.01 13.78
C PRO A 584 -1.88 -12.54 13.92
N GLY A 585 -0.79 -13.29 14.11
CA GLY A 585 -0.82 -14.76 14.17
C GLY A 585 -0.95 -15.48 12.83
N THR A 586 -0.89 -14.75 11.71
CA THR A 586 -0.84 -15.35 10.36
C THR A 586 0.51 -15.11 9.71
N PHE A 587 0.92 -16.07 8.88
CA PHE A 587 2.14 -16.01 8.09
C PHE A 587 1.91 -16.62 6.71
N ASP A 588 2.72 -16.16 5.76
CA ASP A 588 2.89 -16.74 4.43
C ASP A 588 4.30 -17.29 4.29
N LEU A 589 4.40 -18.40 3.56
CA LEU A 589 5.64 -19.11 3.31
C LEU A 589 5.71 -19.45 1.84
N VAL A 590 6.68 -18.85 1.16
CA VAL A 590 6.96 -19.02 -0.26
C VAL A 590 8.36 -19.59 -0.41
N GLY A 591 8.54 -20.47 -1.39
CA GLY A 591 9.82 -21.10 -1.69
C GLY A 591 10.17 -20.91 -3.15
N THR A 592 11.47 -20.78 -3.43
CA THR A 592 12.00 -20.83 -4.80
C THR A 592 13.10 -21.87 -4.88
N MET A 593 12.92 -22.87 -5.72
CA MET A 593 13.93 -23.88 -6.01
C MET A 593 14.55 -23.61 -7.37
N VAL A 594 15.88 -23.65 -7.42
CA VAL A 594 16.64 -23.65 -8.68
C VAL A 594 17.34 -25.00 -8.79
N GLY A 595 17.12 -25.66 -9.93
CA GLY A 595 17.78 -26.89 -10.31
C GLY A 595 18.36 -26.79 -11.71
N TRP A 596 18.91 -27.91 -12.17
CA TRP A 596 19.49 -28.01 -13.51
C TRP A 596 19.26 -29.38 -14.13
N VAL A 597 19.32 -29.42 -15.45
CA VAL A 597 19.21 -30.63 -16.28
C VAL A 597 20.07 -30.46 -17.53
N GLU A 598 20.60 -31.55 -18.10
CA GLU A 598 21.17 -31.52 -19.44
C GLU A 598 20.06 -31.28 -20.46
N ARG A 599 20.28 -30.44 -21.48
CA ARG A 599 19.24 -30.13 -22.48
C ARG A 599 18.62 -31.38 -23.12
N GLN A 600 19.44 -32.39 -23.36
CA GLN A 600 19.03 -33.64 -23.99
C GLN A 600 18.16 -34.53 -23.07
N ASP A 601 18.21 -34.31 -21.76
CA ASP A 601 17.53 -35.09 -20.74
C ASP A 601 16.28 -34.38 -20.18
N ILE A 602 15.91 -33.21 -20.75
CA ILE A 602 14.68 -32.50 -20.41
C ILE A 602 13.46 -33.39 -20.67
N VAL A 603 12.58 -33.47 -19.69
CA VAL A 603 11.31 -34.20 -19.77
C VAL A 603 10.19 -33.20 -20.05
N ASP A 604 9.85 -33.01 -21.32
CA ASP A 604 8.83 -32.04 -21.78
C ASP A 604 7.55 -32.70 -22.34
N GLY A 605 7.49 -34.03 -22.33
CA GLY A 605 6.35 -34.79 -22.83
C GLY A 605 6.29 -35.01 -24.34
N HIS A 606 7.23 -34.47 -25.14
CA HIS A 606 7.14 -34.60 -26.61
C HIS A 606 7.21 -36.06 -27.10
N MET A 607 7.83 -36.94 -26.31
CA MET A 607 7.94 -38.38 -26.60
C MET A 607 6.71 -39.18 -26.18
N VAL A 608 5.68 -38.58 -25.58
CA VAL A 608 4.50 -39.34 -25.15
C VAL A 608 3.66 -39.75 -26.35
N CYS A 609 3.42 -41.06 -26.47
CA CYS A 609 2.56 -41.64 -27.49
C CYS A 609 1.33 -42.30 -26.85
N PRO A 610 0.19 -42.37 -27.56
CA PRO A 610 -0.92 -43.22 -27.17
C PRO A 610 -0.44 -44.66 -26.90
N GLY A 611 -0.92 -45.25 -25.81
CA GLY A 611 -0.50 -46.57 -25.32
C GLY A 611 0.58 -46.51 -24.24
N HIS A 612 1.28 -45.39 -24.04
CA HIS A 612 2.19 -45.23 -22.90
C HIS A 612 1.44 -45.39 -21.58
N VAL A 613 2.09 -46.02 -20.61
CA VAL A 613 1.47 -46.42 -19.34
C VAL A 613 1.58 -45.28 -18.34
N CYS A 614 0.48 -44.94 -17.67
CA CYS A 614 0.46 -43.99 -16.58
C CYS A 614 0.73 -44.73 -15.26
N LEU A 615 1.84 -44.40 -14.59
CA LEU A 615 2.17 -44.89 -13.26
C LEU A 615 1.85 -43.81 -12.22
N GLY A 616 1.08 -44.16 -11.20
CA GLY A 616 0.77 -43.27 -10.07
C GLY A 616 1.64 -43.58 -8.87
N LEU A 617 2.30 -42.55 -8.33
CA LEU A 617 2.99 -42.58 -7.05
C LEU A 617 2.07 -41.98 -5.97
N PRO A 618 1.94 -42.61 -4.80
CA PRO A 618 1.00 -42.19 -3.78
C PRO A 618 1.43 -40.88 -3.13
N SER A 619 0.45 -40.04 -2.79
CA SER A 619 0.65 -38.87 -1.94
C SER A 619 0.64 -39.27 -0.46
N SER A 620 1.28 -38.46 0.38
CA SER A 620 1.22 -38.59 1.84
C SER A 620 -0.08 -38.05 2.45
N GLY A 621 -0.82 -37.23 1.68
CA GLY A 621 -2.04 -36.55 2.11
C GLY A 621 -2.43 -35.44 1.14
N LEU A 622 -3.05 -34.37 1.66
CA LEU A 622 -3.28 -33.17 0.89
C LEU A 622 -1.95 -32.49 0.56
N HIS A 623 -1.69 -32.35 -0.73
CA HIS A 623 -0.64 -31.47 -1.24
C HIS A 623 -1.01 -30.01 -0.95
N THR A 624 -0.04 -29.11 -1.10
CA THR A 624 -0.10 -27.69 -0.72
C THR A 624 -1.35 -26.92 -1.20
N ASN A 625 -2.03 -27.40 -2.24
CA ASN A 625 -3.27 -26.83 -2.79
C ASN A 625 -4.56 -27.52 -2.27
N GLY A 626 -5.68 -26.79 -2.24
CA GLY A 626 -7.00 -27.31 -1.83
C GLY A 626 -7.32 -27.17 -0.32
N TYR A 627 -6.38 -26.64 0.47
CA TYR A 627 -6.57 -26.43 1.93
C TYR A 627 -7.69 -25.46 2.29
N SER A 628 -8.07 -24.54 1.41
CA SER A 628 -9.18 -23.61 1.68
C SER A 628 -10.51 -24.35 1.78
N LEU A 629 -10.76 -25.30 0.87
CA LEU A 629 -11.94 -26.16 0.90
C LEU A 629 -11.88 -27.12 2.09
N ALA A 630 -10.74 -27.78 2.32
CA ALA A 630 -10.57 -28.69 3.47
C ALA A 630 -10.86 -27.97 4.80
N ARG A 631 -10.32 -26.76 4.98
CA ARG A 631 -10.58 -25.94 6.17
C ARG A 631 -12.03 -25.52 6.31
N HIS A 632 -12.70 -25.20 5.20
CA HIS A 632 -14.12 -24.87 5.24
C HIS A 632 -14.96 -26.08 5.68
N VAL A 633 -14.70 -27.26 5.12
CA VAL A 633 -15.40 -28.51 5.46
C VAL A 633 -15.23 -28.89 6.93
N PHE A 634 -14.05 -28.64 7.51
CA PHE A 634 -13.75 -28.97 8.90
C PHE A 634 -13.85 -27.78 9.88
N ALA A 635 -14.40 -26.63 9.46
CA ALA A 635 -14.33 -25.37 10.23
C ALA A 635 -14.92 -25.47 11.66
N ASN A 636 -15.88 -26.37 11.89
CA ASN A 636 -16.56 -26.54 13.17
C ASN A 636 -16.00 -27.69 14.02
N MET A 637 -14.80 -28.21 13.68
CA MET A 637 -14.18 -29.34 14.36
C MET A 637 -12.86 -28.94 15.02
N PRO A 638 -12.65 -29.24 16.31
CA PRO A 638 -11.34 -29.10 16.94
C PRO A 638 -10.27 -29.94 16.22
N TRP A 639 -9.07 -29.41 16.02
CA TRP A 639 -8.00 -30.08 15.28
C TRP A 639 -7.49 -31.36 15.96
N GLU A 640 -7.72 -31.48 17.27
CA GLU A 640 -7.39 -32.64 18.10
C GLU A 640 -8.38 -33.80 17.91
N THR A 641 -9.49 -33.56 17.22
CA THR A 641 -10.53 -34.57 16.97
C THR A 641 -9.93 -35.74 16.21
N VAL A 642 -10.07 -36.94 16.78
CA VAL A 642 -9.71 -38.20 16.13
C VAL A 642 -10.96 -38.76 15.47
N LEU A 643 -10.99 -38.72 14.14
CA LEU A 643 -12.03 -39.39 13.36
C LEU A 643 -11.68 -40.88 13.23
N PRO A 644 -12.62 -41.81 13.46
CA PRO A 644 -12.37 -43.25 13.38
C PRO A 644 -11.67 -43.69 12.09
N GLU A 645 -12.03 -43.06 10.97
CA GLU A 645 -11.52 -43.35 9.63
C GLU A 645 -10.07 -42.89 9.43
N LEU A 646 -9.61 -41.91 10.23
CA LEU A 646 -8.26 -41.34 10.14
C LEU A 646 -7.30 -41.94 11.16
N GLY A 647 -7.79 -42.43 12.31
CA GLY A 647 -6.98 -43.08 13.35
C GLY A 647 -5.99 -42.16 14.10
N GLN A 648 -5.90 -40.89 13.74
CA GLN A 648 -5.05 -39.87 14.34
C GLN A 648 -5.75 -38.50 14.32
N PRO A 649 -5.28 -37.51 15.11
CA PRO A 649 -5.89 -36.18 15.16
C PRO A 649 -5.98 -35.53 13.78
N LEU A 650 -7.12 -34.95 13.44
CA LEU A 650 -7.40 -34.32 12.14
C LEU A 650 -6.32 -33.34 11.72
N GLY A 651 -5.89 -32.47 12.63
CA GLY A 651 -4.86 -31.49 12.34
C GLY A 651 -3.48 -32.11 12.09
N LYS A 652 -3.17 -33.27 12.67
CA LYS A 652 -1.95 -34.03 12.36
C LYS A 652 -2.01 -34.62 10.95
N VAL A 653 -3.17 -35.15 10.55
CA VAL A 653 -3.39 -35.65 9.18
C VAL A 653 -3.23 -34.52 8.18
N LEU A 654 -3.89 -33.39 8.42
CA LEU A 654 -3.84 -32.21 7.56
C LEU A 654 -2.46 -31.53 7.56
N LEU A 655 -1.61 -31.74 8.55
CA LEU A 655 -0.23 -31.25 8.57
C LEU A 655 0.79 -32.33 8.15
N THR A 656 0.34 -33.44 7.55
CA THR A 656 1.29 -34.42 6.99
C THR A 656 2.09 -33.75 5.87
N PRO A 657 3.44 -33.79 5.91
CA PRO A 657 4.28 -33.15 4.91
C PRO A 657 4.06 -33.70 3.51
N HIS A 658 4.08 -32.82 2.52
CA HIS A 658 4.12 -33.12 1.11
C HIS A 658 5.30 -34.05 0.79
N ARG A 659 5.07 -35.08 -0.03
CA ARG A 659 6.10 -36.09 -0.32
C ARG A 659 7.08 -35.56 -1.37
N ALA A 660 8.39 -35.71 -1.12
CA ALA A 660 9.42 -35.56 -2.15
C ALA A 660 9.55 -36.86 -2.96
N TYR A 661 9.63 -36.75 -4.29
CA TYR A 661 9.75 -37.92 -5.19
C TYR A 661 11.14 -38.10 -5.82
N LEU A 662 12.14 -37.31 -5.40
CA LEU A 662 13.47 -37.31 -6.02
C LEU A 662 14.11 -38.70 -6.03
N LYS A 663 14.06 -39.41 -4.90
CA LYS A 663 14.69 -40.73 -4.76
C LYS A 663 14.08 -41.77 -5.69
N GLU A 664 12.76 -41.75 -5.85
CA GLU A 664 12.00 -42.63 -6.72
C GLU A 664 12.36 -42.35 -8.18
N ILE A 665 12.45 -41.08 -8.57
CA ILE A 665 12.87 -40.69 -9.92
C ILE A 665 14.33 -41.06 -10.20
N GLU A 666 15.24 -40.85 -9.24
CA GLU A 666 16.64 -41.28 -9.36
C GLU A 666 16.78 -42.79 -9.47
N THR A 667 15.93 -43.54 -8.76
CA THR A 667 15.90 -45.01 -8.84
C THR A 667 15.49 -45.47 -10.24
N LEU A 668 14.49 -44.82 -10.85
CA LEU A 668 14.08 -45.10 -12.23
C LEU A 668 15.19 -44.78 -13.24
N TRP A 669 15.85 -43.62 -13.09
CA TRP A 669 16.98 -43.26 -13.95
C TRP A 669 18.14 -44.24 -13.82
N ALA A 670 18.46 -44.66 -12.59
CA ALA A 670 19.51 -45.66 -12.34
C ALA A 670 19.16 -47.04 -12.91
N ALA A 671 17.87 -47.39 -12.95
CA ALA A 671 17.36 -48.61 -13.61
C ALA A 671 17.29 -48.49 -15.14
N GLY A 672 17.65 -47.32 -15.70
CA GLY A 672 17.62 -47.06 -17.14
C GLY A 672 16.21 -46.94 -17.72
N VAL A 673 15.22 -46.60 -16.89
CA VAL A 673 13.84 -46.34 -17.33
C VAL A 673 13.75 -44.94 -17.93
N GLN A 674 13.26 -44.86 -19.16
CA GLN A 674 13.06 -43.57 -19.82
C GLN A 674 11.68 -42.99 -19.50
N ILE A 675 11.65 -42.03 -18.58
CA ILE A 675 10.43 -41.29 -18.24
C ILE A 675 10.09 -40.33 -19.38
N LYS A 676 8.90 -40.47 -19.96
CA LYS A 676 8.45 -39.69 -21.12
C LYS A 676 7.78 -38.38 -20.72
N ALA A 677 7.09 -38.38 -19.58
CA ALA A 677 6.47 -37.22 -18.96
C ALA A 677 6.21 -37.48 -17.47
N MET A 678 6.12 -36.40 -16.69
CA MET A 678 5.78 -36.43 -15.27
C MET A 678 4.79 -35.32 -14.95
N ALA A 679 3.72 -35.61 -14.21
CA ALA A 679 2.75 -34.61 -13.76
C ALA A 679 2.67 -34.60 -12.24
N HIS A 680 3.11 -33.51 -11.63
CA HIS A 680 2.95 -33.23 -10.20
C HIS A 680 1.48 -32.87 -9.95
N ILE A 681 0.76 -33.72 -9.21
CA ILE A 681 -0.68 -33.54 -9.02
C ILE A 681 -0.92 -32.66 -7.80
N THR A 682 -1.18 -31.38 -8.04
CA THR A 682 -1.42 -30.36 -7.00
C THR A 682 -2.75 -29.63 -7.23
N GLY A 683 -2.75 -28.31 -7.33
CA GLY A 683 -3.93 -27.51 -7.67
C GLY A 683 -4.37 -27.81 -9.10
N GLY A 684 -5.68 -27.91 -9.34
CA GLY A 684 -6.22 -28.35 -10.62
C GLY A 684 -6.28 -29.88 -10.78
N GLY A 685 -5.81 -30.65 -9.80
CA GLY A 685 -5.96 -32.10 -9.73
C GLY A 685 -5.47 -32.83 -10.98
N PHE A 686 -6.12 -33.93 -11.36
CA PHE A 686 -5.75 -34.70 -12.54
C PHE A 686 -6.04 -33.94 -13.85
N PRO A 687 -7.24 -33.35 -14.06
CA PRO A 687 -7.59 -32.68 -15.32
C PRO A 687 -6.78 -31.42 -15.59
N GLY A 688 -6.26 -30.76 -14.55
CA GLY A 688 -5.46 -29.54 -14.67
C GLY A 688 -3.97 -29.78 -14.86
N ASN A 689 -3.42 -30.88 -14.32
CA ASN A 689 -1.97 -31.13 -14.30
C ASN A 689 -1.50 -32.10 -15.37
N ILE A 690 -2.17 -33.24 -15.58
CA ILE A 690 -1.75 -34.24 -16.57
C ILE A 690 -1.68 -33.65 -18.00
N PRO A 691 -2.65 -32.84 -18.46
CA PRO A 691 -2.58 -32.27 -19.81
C PRO A 691 -1.38 -31.34 -20.07
N ARG A 692 -0.76 -30.80 -19.03
CA ARG A 692 0.39 -29.88 -19.15
C ARG A 692 1.63 -30.58 -19.71
N VAL A 693 1.69 -31.91 -19.59
CA VAL A 693 2.84 -32.73 -19.98
C VAL A 693 2.53 -33.70 -21.12
N LEU A 694 1.40 -33.49 -21.80
CA LEU A 694 1.02 -34.27 -22.97
C LEU A 694 1.20 -33.44 -24.25
N PRO A 695 1.65 -34.04 -25.36
CA PRO A 695 1.75 -33.35 -26.64
C PRO A 695 0.37 -33.24 -27.31
N PRO A 696 0.18 -32.32 -28.27
CA PRO A 696 -1.06 -32.19 -29.03
C PRO A 696 -1.53 -33.53 -29.61
N GLY A 697 -2.84 -33.78 -29.59
CA GLY A 697 -3.41 -35.03 -30.10
C GLY A 697 -3.35 -36.22 -29.13
N VAL A 698 -2.79 -36.03 -27.93
CA VAL A 698 -2.71 -37.05 -26.87
C VAL A 698 -3.45 -36.59 -25.62
N GLY A 699 -4.26 -37.51 -25.06
CA GLY A 699 -4.92 -37.40 -23.77
C GLY A 699 -4.52 -38.53 -22.83
N ALA A 700 -5.13 -38.60 -21.65
CA ALA A 700 -4.92 -39.69 -20.70
C ALA A 700 -6.26 -40.29 -20.26
N ARG A 701 -6.28 -41.62 -20.13
CA ARG A 701 -7.39 -42.36 -19.52
C ARG A 701 -6.92 -42.92 -18.18
N ILE A 702 -7.58 -42.54 -17.10
CA ILE A 702 -7.22 -42.86 -15.72
C ILE A 702 -8.29 -43.79 -15.13
N ASP A 703 -7.86 -44.94 -14.62
CA ASP A 703 -8.69 -45.91 -13.92
C ASP A 703 -8.73 -45.59 -12.42
N ARG A 704 -9.87 -45.07 -11.95
CA ARG A 704 -10.07 -44.71 -10.54
C ARG A 704 -10.09 -45.93 -9.61
N ALA A 705 -10.39 -47.12 -10.12
CA ALA A 705 -10.40 -48.35 -9.34
C ALA A 705 -8.98 -48.90 -9.10
N ALA A 706 -7.96 -48.35 -9.76
CA ALA A 706 -6.58 -48.81 -9.65
C ALA A 706 -5.93 -48.49 -8.28
N TRP A 707 -6.54 -47.61 -7.48
CA TRP A 707 -6.06 -47.34 -6.12
C TRP A 707 -7.17 -47.06 -5.14
N GLU A 708 -6.85 -47.27 -3.86
CA GLU A 708 -7.74 -46.89 -2.80
C GLU A 708 -7.54 -45.41 -2.46
N VAL A 709 -8.57 -44.59 -2.71
CA VAL A 709 -8.58 -43.18 -2.31
C VAL A 709 -8.47 -43.09 -0.77
N PRO A 710 -7.48 -42.35 -0.22
CA PRO A 710 -7.30 -42.27 1.22
C PRO A 710 -8.53 -41.69 1.95
N PRO A 711 -8.81 -42.14 3.21
CA PRO A 711 -10.03 -41.77 3.93
C PRO A 711 -10.26 -40.26 4.09
N LEU A 712 -9.19 -39.46 4.16
CA LEU A 712 -9.27 -38.00 4.25
C LEU A 712 -10.07 -37.39 3.09
N PHE A 713 -9.84 -37.83 1.86
CA PHE A 713 -10.52 -37.28 0.69
C PHE A 713 -12.00 -37.66 0.67
N ARG A 714 -12.34 -38.90 1.06
CA ARG A 714 -13.73 -39.35 1.21
C ARG A 714 -14.47 -38.51 2.28
N LEU A 715 -13.82 -38.28 3.42
CA LEU A 715 -14.39 -37.42 4.47
C LEU A 715 -14.62 -35.98 4.01
N ILE A 716 -13.69 -35.42 3.23
CA ILE A 716 -13.86 -34.07 2.63
C ILE A 716 -15.06 -34.08 1.67
N GLN A 717 -15.15 -35.09 0.80
CA GLN A 717 -16.22 -35.24 -0.17
C GLN A 717 -17.59 -35.33 0.50
N GLU A 718 -17.76 -36.27 1.43
CA GLU A 718 -19.01 -36.55 2.12
C GLU A 718 -19.49 -35.35 2.96
N ARG A 719 -18.58 -34.75 3.73
CA ARG A 719 -18.92 -33.63 4.62
C ARG A 719 -19.09 -32.33 3.86
N GLY A 720 -18.28 -32.10 2.83
CA GLY A 720 -18.37 -30.92 1.98
C GLY A 720 -19.48 -31.00 0.94
N ARG A 721 -20.09 -32.18 0.75
CA ARG A 721 -21.05 -32.47 -0.33
C ARG A 721 -20.48 -32.07 -1.69
N VAL A 722 -19.22 -32.42 -1.91
CA VAL A 722 -18.47 -32.08 -3.11
C VAL A 722 -18.70 -33.17 -4.15
N GLU A 723 -19.04 -32.78 -5.37
CA GLU A 723 -19.21 -33.74 -6.45
C GLU A 723 -17.88 -34.44 -6.76
N GLU A 724 -17.93 -35.73 -7.14
CA GLU A 724 -16.73 -36.52 -7.34
C GLU A 724 -15.82 -35.93 -8.43
N GLU A 725 -16.40 -35.41 -9.51
CA GLU A 725 -15.63 -34.71 -10.55
C GLU A 725 -14.89 -33.48 -10.02
N GLU A 726 -15.50 -32.74 -9.08
CA GLU A 726 -14.86 -31.60 -8.45
C GLU A 726 -13.72 -32.04 -7.52
N MET A 727 -13.88 -33.17 -6.81
CA MET A 727 -12.81 -33.74 -5.99
C MET A 727 -11.55 -34.02 -6.83
N TYR A 728 -11.70 -34.63 -8.01
CA TYR A 728 -10.58 -34.89 -8.93
C TYR A 728 -10.03 -33.64 -9.63
N ARG A 729 -10.79 -32.55 -9.71
CA ARG A 729 -10.33 -31.23 -10.21
C ARG A 729 -9.59 -30.42 -9.15
N VAL A 730 -9.86 -30.64 -7.87
CA VAL A 730 -9.27 -29.86 -6.78
C VAL A 730 -8.09 -30.60 -6.14
N PHE A 731 -8.21 -31.90 -5.97
CA PHE A 731 -7.31 -32.69 -5.12
C PHE A 731 -6.52 -33.74 -5.89
N ASN A 732 -5.45 -34.22 -5.23
CA ASN A 732 -4.60 -35.30 -5.72
C ASN A 732 -5.20 -36.71 -5.51
N MET A 733 -6.29 -36.83 -4.75
CA MET A 733 -7.04 -38.06 -4.51
C MET A 733 -6.20 -39.27 -4.07
N GLY A 734 -5.03 -39.05 -3.47
CA GLY A 734 -4.10 -40.09 -3.04
C GLY A 734 -2.94 -40.37 -3.99
N ILE A 735 -2.88 -39.72 -5.15
CA ILE A 735 -1.78 -39.85 -6.13
C ILE A 735 -1.08 -38.51 -6.27
N GLY A 736 0.18 -38.42 -5.87
CA GLY A 736 0.91 -37.17 -5.86
C GLY A 736 1.75 -36.89 -7.10
N LEU A 737 2.20 -37.93 -7.80
CA LEU A 737 2.97 -37.80 -9.04
C LEU A 737 2.50 -38.86 -10.05
N VAL A 738 2.30 -38.46 -11.30
CA VAL A 738 1.96 -39.37 -12.40
C VAL A 738 3.11 -39.40 -13.39
N LEU A 739 3.64 -40.59 -13.68
CA LEU A 739 4.70 -40.81 -14.66
C LEU A 739 4.11 -41.44 -15.92
N LEU A 740 4.65 -41.10 -17.09
CA LEU A 740 4.36 -41.80 -18.33
C LEU A 740 5.62 -42.51 -18.83
N VAL A 741 5.52 -43.82 -19.03
CA VAL A 741 6.61 -44.67 -19.54
C VAL A 741 6.12 -45.50 -20.73
N ALA A 742 7.07 -46.01 -21.53
CA ALA A 742 6.71 -46.94 -22.60
C ALA A 742 6.19 -48.27 -22.01
N PRO A 743 5.28 -48.98 -22.70
CA PRO A 743 4.69 -50.23 -22.18
C PRO A 743 5.70 -51.31 -21.81
N ASP A 744 6.77 -51.42 -22.58
CA ASP A 744 7.89 -52.36 -22.38
C ASP A 744 8.81 -51.96 -21.22
N GLU A 745 8.73 -50.72 -20.74
CA GLU A 745 9.47 -50.24 -19.57
C GLU A 745 8.64 -50.27 -18.28
N ALA A 746 7.33 -50.47 -18.37
CA ALA A 746 6.41 -50.34 -17.24
C ALA A 746 6.70 -51.37 -16.13
N GLU A 747 6.95 -52.63 -16.48
CA GLU A 747 7.27 -53.69 -15.51
C GLU A 747 8.59 -53.39 -14.79
N ARG A 748 9.64 -53.03 -15.54
CA ARG A 748 10.93 -52.60 -14.99
C ARG A 748 10.80 -51.41 -14.05
N ALA A 749 9.97 -50.43 -14.39
CA ALA A 749 9.72 -49.26 -13.55
C ALA A 749 9.04 -49.65 -12.22
N LEU A 750 8.06 -50.55 -12.27
CA LEU A 750 7.36 -51.04 -11.08
C LEU A 750 8.27 -51.88 -10.18
N GLU A 751 9.11 -52.74 -10.77
CA GLU A 751 10.11 -53.52 -10.04
C GLU A 751 11.13 -52.62 -9.34
N ALA A 752 11.66 -51.62 -10.06
CA ALA A 752 12.63 -50.67 -9.52
C ALA A 752 12.06 -49.88 -8.33
N LEU A 753 10.77 -49.54 -8.38
CA LEU A 753 10.07 -48.81 -7.32
C LEU A 753 9.50 -49.70 -6.20
N ALA A 754 9.77 -51.00 -6.22
CA ALA A 754 9.45 -51.94 -5.13
C ALA A 754 8.01 -51.84 -4.58
N GLY A 755 7.02 -51.61 -5.45
CA GLY A 755 5.60 -51.50 -5.07
C GLY A 755 5.14 -50.11 -4.61
N GLU A 756 6.01 -49.09 -4.67
CA GLU A 756 5.65 -47.71 -4.38
C GLU A 756 4.84 -47.04 -5.49
N ALA A 757 4.92 -47.53 -6.72
CA ALA A 757 4.10 -47.08 -7.85
C ALA A 757 3.13 -48.17 -8.31
N ARG A 758 2.07 -47.74 -9.01
CA ARG A 758 1.07 -48.64 -9.60
C ARG A 758 0.62 -48.12 -10.95
N VAL A 759 0.18 -49.01 -11.83
CA VAL A 759 -0.49 -48.60 -13.08
C VAL A 759 -1.84 -47.99 -12.73
N ILE A 760 -2.09 -46.77 -13.17
CA ILE A 760 -3.35 -46.05 -12.95
C ILE A 760 -4.07 -45.69 -14.25
N GLY A 761 -3.51 -46.05 -15.40
CA GLY A 761 -4.09 -45.67 -16.69
C GLY A 761 -3.10 -45.71 -17.83
N GLN A 762 -3.45 -45.04 -18.92
CA GLN A 762 -2.63 -44.95 -20.13
C GLN A 762 -2.88 -43.67 -20.91
N ALA A 763 -1.88 -43.22 -21.67
CA ALA A 763 -2.06 -42.22 -22.71
C ALA A 763 -2.97 -42.77 -23.83
N VAL A 764 -3.84 -41.94 -24.37
CA VAL A 764 -4.81 -42.28 -25.42
C VAL A 764 -4.81 -41.21 -26.52
N PRO A 765 -5.26 -41.51 -27.75
CA PRO A 765 -5.47 -40.48 -28.75
C PRO A 765 -6.54 -39.50 -28.26
N TRP A 766 -6.35 -38.21 -28.53
CA TRP A 766 -7.30 -37.15 -28.23
C TRP A 766 -7.56 -36.34 -29.49
N ASP A 767 -8.81 -36.27 -29.92
CA ASP A 767 -9.22 -35.67 -31.20
C ASP A 767 -9.45 -34.16 -31.14
N GLY A 768 -9.15 -33.54 -30.00
CA GLY A 768 -9.41 -32.11 -29.75
C GLY A 768 -10.80 -31.81 -29.21
N SER A 769 -11.65 -32.83 -29.00
CA SER A 769 -12.98 -32.70 -28.43
C SER A 769 -13.07 -33.32 -27.02
N GLY A 770 -13.89 -32.73 -26.14
CA GLY A 770 -14.06 -33.22 -24.78
C GLY A 770 -12.84 -33.03 -23.84
N PRO A 771 -12.88 -33.60 -22.62
CA PRO A 771 -11.80 -33.46 -21.66
C PRO A 771 -10.57 -34.27 -22.08
N ARG A 772 -9.39 -33.69 -21.89
CA ARG A 772 -8.10 -34.32 -22.24
C ARG A 772 -7.64 -35.39 -21.24
N VAL A 773 -8.28 -35.44 -20.08
CA VAL A 773 -8.21 -36.53 -19.11
C VAL A 773 -9.60 -37.12 -18.95
N CYS A 774 -9.74 -38.40 -19.24
CA CYS A 774 -10.98 -39.15 -19.03
C CYS A 774 -10.78 -40.12 -17.88
N PHE A 775 -11.80 -40.27 -17.03
CA PHE A 775 -11.83 -41.28 -15.99
C PHE A 775 -12.71 -42.44 -16.45
N ASP A 776 -12.26 -43.67 -16.22
CA ASP A 776 -13.14 -44.82 -16.43
C ASP A 776 -14.33 -44.72 -15.45
N GLN A 777 -15.54 -44.95 -15.97
CA GLN A 777 -16.73 -45.07 -15.13
C GLN A 777 -16.63 -46.38 -14.34
N GLU A 778 -17.02 -46.34 -13.06
CA GLU A 778 -17.09 -47.53 -12.21
C GLU A 778 -17.81 -48.67 -12.95
N ARG A 779 -17.25 -49.88 -12.89
CA ARG A 779 -17.90 -51.10 -13.38
C ARG A 779 -19.14 -51.43 -12.57
#